data_AF-A0A558R8B8-F1
#
_entry.id   AF-A0A558R8B8-F1
#
_cell.length_a   1.000
_cell.length_b   1.000
_cell.length_c   1.000
_cell.angle_alpha   90.00
_cell.angle_beta   90.00
_cell.angle_gamma   90.00
#
_symmetry.space_group_name_H-M   'P 1'
#
loop_
_entity.id
_entity.type
_entity.pdbx_description
1 polymer ?
#
loop_
_entity_poly.entity_id
_entity_poly.type
_entity_poly.pdbx_seq_one_letter_code
_entity_poly.pdbx_strand_id
1 'polypeptide(L)'
;MSIPVPLGKLELSPMNVRQHDDGSGTADLEASILAHGMLSPLIVHTVTTAKGKATGRYGVLAGGRRLRALQALRDRDAIPADHPVEVVVRDEEAGRSTEISVIENTARVALPPIEEFRAFAKLAADPAMDTAAIAHRFGTTEKHVRRQMRLGQVHPAILEVYAAAGMSRDAVEAYGSTADQALQHRVFEAQRAGGYHHAHSIRRAIQTSGSAYDLAKMLRLVGRDAYVGAGGAIEEDLFADGQVRIVHPGTLGDLYFARIEEEKAKILDAVPACVSEVETIAPSWSRARVEFEPVLTDEQRARRREIDERCDVIHDRLEQIAEPADEGIVANVEGDQPEVERLLAERDRIEAESEAIVDGAEKQLPAGPIVAVAVEGEGGLQLRGYYRPEGWREDAGADGTGAVVEQHRSIEAAAKADHGLTSAAIDAVRITRRMILQAALLDGTEAVAKPGAFQIANDFLVFTTLRNLLARETSAALGVHALPQMIHDDAAVREQLKDHACLRSVAACLLSAKDAAWITEPDLQAAFAMFSEAPAHTRGFAAALATGLILSRTLAAPGFGNVLHDQLGFMLGLGDEEIRALWSPDATFFDRLAKKWRIAAVAEVNPVIAKAIEKLPTGEISRACERFFRADDDAQREFGMMPGTVTHARRWVPAYLRFIETEAGPTLYERMADEDAGEGRAAA
;
A
#
# COMPACT_ATOMS: atom_id res chain seq x y z
N MET A 1 40.99 35.74 32.17
CA MET A 1 41.86 35.34 33.29
C MET A 1 41.07 34.37 34.15
N SER A 2 41.72 33.31 34.65
CA SER A 2 41.10 32.45 35.66
C SER A 2 41.23 33.09 37.04
N ILE A 3 40.28 32.79 37.92
CA ILE A 3 40.28 33.16 39.34
C ILE A 3 40.01 31.90 40.18
N PRO A 4 40.62 31.77 41.37
CA PRO A 4 40.31 30.67 42.27
C PRO A 4 38.97 30.93 42.99
N VAL A 5 38.06 29.95 42.95
CA VAL A 5 36.76 29.96 43.64
C VAL A 5 36.63 28.72 44.52
N PRO A 6 36.20 28.84 45.79
CA PRO A 6 35.95 27.68 46.65
C PRO A 6 34.92 26.72 46.04
N LEU A 7 35.19 25.41 46.07
CA LEU A 7 34.30 24.38 45.53
C LEU A 7 32.86 24.48 46.07
N GLY A 8 32.67 24.81 47.35
CA GLY A 8 31.35 24.98 47.97
C GLY A 8 30.50 26.13 47.39
N LYS A 9 31.07 27.01 46.56
CA LYS A 9 30.35 28.11 45.87
C LYS A 9 29.99 27.79 44.42
N LEU A 10 30.34 26.59 43.93
CA LEU A 10 30.08 26.14 42.56
C LEU A 10 28.86 25.23 42.52
N GLU A 11 27.94 25.52 41.61
CA GLU A 11 26.77 24.69 41.31
C GLU A 11 26.67 24.43 39.80
N LEU A 12 26.04 23.34 39.39
CA LEU A 12 25.84 23.07 37.96
C LEU A 12 24.79 24.04 37.42
N SER A 13 25.12 24.80 36.36
CA SER A 13 24.17 25.74 35.77
C SER A 13 23.08 24.99 34.98
N PRO A 14 21.80 25.44 35.02
CA PRO A 14 20.76 24.98 34.09
C PRO A 14 21.08 25.29 32.60
N MET A 15 22.07 26.14 32.34
CA MET A 15 22.58 26.47 31.00
C MET A 15 23.71 25.53 30.55
N ASN A 16 24.21 24.67 31.44
CA ASN A 16 25.18 23.65 31.08
C ASN A 16 24.51 22.60 30.19
N VAL A 17 25.13 22.24 29.08
CA VAL A 17 24.55 21.26 28.15
C VAL A 17 24.63 19.83 28.66
N ARG A 18 25.58 19.55 29.57
CA ARG A 18 25.82 18.22 30.16
C ARG A 18 25.13 18.06 31.51
N GLN A 19 23.81 17.97 31.50
CA GLN A 19 22.98 17.92 32.73
C GLN A 19 23.07 16.57 33.44
N HIS A 20 23.26 15.48 32.69
CA HIS A 20 23.29 14.13 33.25
C HIS A 20 24.73 13.60 33.42
N ASP A 21 24.89 12.62 34.30
CA ASP A 21 26.13 11.86 34.45
C ASP A 21 26.05 10.63 33.55
N ASP A 22 27.00 10.49 32.63
CA ASP A 22 27.06 9.38 31.67
C ASP A 22 27.79 8.16 32.25
N GLY A 23 28.24 8.23 33.51
CA GLY A 23 28.93 7.14 34.20
C GLY A 23 30.32 6.82 33.64
N SER A 24 30.78 7.55 32.61
CA SER A 24 32.04 7.28 31.92
C SER A 24 33.19 8.11 32.51
N GLY A 25 34.23 7.43 33.02
CA GLY A 25 35.53 8.02 33.30
C GLY A 25 35.61 9.02 34.46
N THR A 26 34.60 9.09 35.35
CA THR A 26 34.67 9.96 36.55
C THR A 26 35.76 9.50 37.51
N ALA A 27 35.95 8.19 37.68
CA ALA A 27 37.00 7.62 38.55
C ALA A 27 38.43 7.91 38.05
N ASP A 28 38.67 7.81 36.74
CA ASP A 28 39.97 8.15 36.15
C ASP A 28 40.26 9.66 36.27
N LEU A 29 39.21 10.48 36.15
CA LEU A 29 39.30 11.92 36.32
C LEU A 29 39.54 12.32 37.79
N GLU A 30 38.90 11.65 38.75
CA GLU A 30 39.18 11.77 40.19
C GLU A 30 40.66 11.48 40.49
N ALA A 31 41.17 10.35 39.99
CA ALA A 31 42.57 9.95 40.16
C ALA A 31 43.55 10.97 39.53
N SER A 32 43.23 11.46 38.33
CA SER A 32 44.01 12.48 37.64
C SER A 32 44.04 13.81 38.40
N ILE A 33 42.89 14.26 38.93
CA ILE A 33 42.78 15.49 39.72
C ILE A 33 43.60 15.37 41.01
N LEU A 34 43.59 14.23 41.69
CA LEU A 34 44.42 13.99 42.87
C LEU A 34 45.92 14.00 42.55
N ALA A 35 46.32 13.41 41.41
CA ALA A 35 47.73 13.29 41.03
C ALA A 35 48.33 14.59 40.48
N HIS A 36 47.55 15.37 39.73
CA HIS A 36 48.06 16.48 38.91
C HIS A 36 47.32 17.80 39.11
N GLY A 37 46.27 17.83 39.93
CA GLY A 37 45.37 18.98 40.05
C GLY A 37 44.49 19.16 38.81
N MET A 38 43.65 20.20 38.82
CA MET A 38 42.78 20.50 37.69
C MET A 38 43.54 21.29 36.61
N LEU A 39 43.94 20.60 35.54
CA LEU A 39 44.75 21.19 34.45
C LEU A 39 44.00 22.17 33.53
N SER A 40 42.67 22.21 33.60
CA SER A 40 41.85 23.11 32.80
C SER A 40 40.78 23.77 33.65
N PRO A 41 40.68 25.10 33.68
CA PRO A 41 39.72 25.81 34.51
C PRO A 41 38.27 25.54 34.07
N LEU A 42 37.32 25.68 35.00
CA LEU A 42 35.88 25.64 34.70
C LEU A 42 35.42 26.96 34.10
N ILE A 43 34.39 26.96 33.25
CA ILE A 43 33.75 28.21 32.80
C ILE A 43 32.48 28.40 33.61
N VAL A 44 32.29 29.57 34.21
CA VAL A 44 31.18 29.84 35.13
C VAL A 44 30.50 31.18 34.81
N HIS A 45 29.24 31.33 35.22
CA HIS A 45 28.55 32.62 35.30
C HIS A 45 28.19 32.92 36.76
N THR A 46 27.97 34.19 37.08
CA THR A 46 27.46 34.59 38.40
C THR A 46 25.99 34.21 38.55
N VAL A 47 25.64 33.61 39.68
CA VAL A 47 24.25 33.26 39.99
C VAL A 47 23.57 34.46 40.63
N THR A 48 22.53 34.97 39.99
CA THR A 48 21.73 36.10 40.48
C THR A 48 20.38 35.62 41.01
N THR A 49 19.84 36.33 41.99
CA THR A 49 18.47 36.14 42.50
C THR A 49 17.45 36.63 41.47
N ALA A 50 16.17 36.26 41.63
CA ALA A 50 15.06 36.73 40.77
C ALA A 50 14.92 38.27 40.70
N LYS A 51 15.58 39.02 41.60
CA LYS A 51 15.65 40.49 41.62
C LYS A 51 16.98 41.05 41.08
N GLY A 52 17.78 40.23 40.38
CA GLY A 52 19.05 40.64 39.75
C GLY A 52 20.25 40.77 40.70
N LYS A 53 20.13 40.45 41.98
CA LYS A 53 21.24 40.58 42.95
C LYS A 53 22.13 39.34 42.96
N ALA A 54 23.45 39.53 42.87
CA ALA A 54 24.43 38.44 42.96
C ALA A 54 24.32 37.68 44.29
N THR A 55 24.26 36.35 44.21
CA THR A 55 24.17 35.44 45.38
C THR A 55 25.55 35.11 45.97
N GLY A 56 26.63 35.45 45.27
CA GLY A 56 28.00 35.04 45.61
C GLY A 56 28.32 33.59 45.24
N ARG A 57 27.42 32.90 44.52
CA ARG A 57 27.62 31.58 43.91
C ARG A 57 27.85 31.69 42.41
N TYR A 58 28.44 30.64 41.85
CA TYR A 58 28.81 30.56 40.44
C TYR A 58 28.22 29.30 39.81
N GLY A 59 27.50 29.47 38.70
CA GLY A 59 26.92 28.40 37.92
C GLY A 59 27.91 27.92 36.87
N VAL A 60 28.29 26.65 36.90
CA VAL A 60 29.24 26.05 35.96
C VAL A 60 28.57 25.87 34.61
N LEU A 61 28.99 26.69 33.63
CA LEU A 61 28.58 26.63 32.22
C LEU A 61 29.29 25.49 31.49
N ALA A 62 30.59 25.28 31.74
CA ALA A 62 31.39 24.26 31.07
C ALA A 62 32.35 23.56 32.04
N GLY A 63 32.52 22.23 31.87
CA GLY A 63 33.29 21.39 32.79
C GLY A 63 32.47 20.62 33.84
N GLY A 64 31.22 20.24 33.53
CA GLY A 64 30.34 19.50 34.46
C GLY A 64 30.93 18.21 35.02
N ARG A 65 31.65 17.40 34.21
CA ARG A 65 32.35 16.19 34.67
C ARG A 65 33.44 16.47 35.70
N ARG A 66 34.20 17.56 35.51
CA ARG A 66 35.22 18.02 36.46
C ARG A 66 34.58 18.49 37.77
N LEU A 67 33.47 19.23 37.70
CA LEU A 67 32.71 19.62 38.88
C LEU A 67 32.21 18.40 39.67
N ARG A 68 31.64 17.39 38.99
CA ARG A 68 31.16 16.15 39.63
C ARG A 68 32.30 15.36 40.26
N ALA A 69 33.44 15.21 39.57
CA ALA A 69 34.62 14.56 40.14
C ALA A 69 35.14 15.30 41.38
N LEU A 70 35.20 16.64 41.37
CA LEU A 70 35.56 17.44 42.53
C LEU A 70 34.56 17.29 43.68
N GLN A 71 33.26 17.26 43.38
CA GLN A 71 32.21 17.01 44.37
C GLN A 71 32.33 15.60 44.97
N ALA A 72 32.59 14.57 44.15
CA ALA A 72 32.80 13.20 44.62
C ALA A 72 34.05 13.07 45.50
N LEU A 73 35.15 13.73 45.15
CA LEU A 73 36.35 13.80 45.99
C LEU A 73 36.08 14.50 47.32
N ARG A 74 35.29 15.58 47.32
CA ARG A 74 34.85 16.27 48.53
C ARG A 74 33.99 15.36 49.40
N ASP A 75 33.02 14.67 48.80
CA ASP A 75 32.06 13.83 49.52
C ASP A 75 32.74 12.58 50.15
N ARG A 76 33.94 12.23 49.67
CA ARG A 76 34.82 11.19 50.26
C ARG A 76 35.92 11.75 51.17
N ASP A 77 35.84 13.02 51.56
CA ASP A 77 36.83 13.74 52.38
C ASP A 77 38.27 13.75 51.80
N ALA A 78 38.43 13.52 50.49
CA ALA A 78 39.73 13.56 49.82
C ALA A 78 40.20 15.00 49.55
N ILE A 79 39.27 15.95 49.43
CA ILE A 79 39.53 17.39 49.34
C ILE A 79 38.51 18.18 50.19
N PRO A 80 38.87 19.33 50.79
CA PRO A 80 37.94 20.11 51.61
C PRO A 80 36.98 20.96 50.76
N ALA A 81 35.86 21.39 51.35
CA ALA A 81 34.84 22.18 50.65
C ALA A 81 35.32 23.58 50.22
N ASP A 82 36.37 24.10 50.85
CA ASP A 82 37.02 25.37 50.51
C ASP A 82 38.17 25.20 49.50
N HIS A 83 38.37 23.99 48.96
CA HIS A 83 39.39 23.72 47.95
C HIS A 83 39.28 24.73 46.79
N PRO A 84 40.37 25.45 46.46
CA PRO A 84 40.35 26.47 45.42
C PRO A 84 40.27 25.81 44.04
N VAL A 85 39.21 26.13 43.29
CA VAL A 85 38.99 25.66 41.92
C VAL A 85 39.20 26.81 40.96
N GLU A 86 40.12 26.65 40.00
CA GLU A 86 40.36 27.66 38.97
C GLU A 86 39.16 27.77 38.02
N VAL A 87 38.58 28.97 37.91
CA VAL A 87 37.41 29.23 37.05
C VAL A 87 37.60 30.47 36.19
N VAL A 88 36.97 30.50 35.01
CA VAL A 88 36.86 31.66 34.14
C VAL A 88 35.43 32.15 34.17
N VAL A 89 35.22 33.38 34.66
CA VAL A 89 33.89 33.98 34.75
C VAL A 89 33.46 34.59 33.40
N ARG A 90 32.26 34.23 32.95
CA ARG A 90 31.58 34.72 31.74
C ARG A 90 30.14 35.08 32.11
N ASP A 91 29.93 36.36 32.41
CA ASP A 91 28.60 36.92 32.69
C ASP A 91 28.02 37.46 31.38
N GLU A 92 27.34 36.58 30.63
CA GLU A 92 26.65 36.93 29.39
C GLU A 92 25.16 36.54 29.47
N GLU A 93 24.32 37.09 28.59
CA GLU A 93 22.90 36.71 28.50
C GLU A 93 22.71 35.19 28.35
N ALA A 94 21.57 34.67 28.82
CA ALA A 94 21.34 33.23 28.95
C ALA A 94 21.54 32.45 27.63
N GLY A 95 21.18 33.05 26.49
CA GLY A 95 21.41 32.49 25.16
C GLY A 95 22.91 32.30 24.84
N ARG A 96 23.73 33.34 25.05
CA ARG A 96 25.19 33.28 24.84
C ARG A 96 25.89 32.34 25.83
N SER A 97 25.38 32.26 27.05
CA SER A 97 25.89 31.34 28.06
C SER A 97 25.68 29.86 27.68
N THR A 98 24.55 29.52 27.05
CA THR A 98 24.29 28.18 26.51
C THR A 98 25.19 27.89 25.31
N GLU A 99 25.38 28.87 24.42
CA GLU A 99 26.29 28.78 23.26
C GLU A 99 27.74 28.48 23.68
N ILE A 100 28.29 29.24 24.63
CA ILE A 100 29.65 29.02 25.17
C ILE A 100 29.78 27.59 25.73
N SER A 101 28.74 27.07 26.39
CA SER A 101 28.71 25.71 26.93
C SER A 101 28.76 24.64 25.82
N VAL A 102 27.98 24.80 24.73
CA VAL A 102 28.03 23.88 23.59
C VAL A 102 29.40 23.95 22.91
N ILE A 103 29.91 25.15 22.60
CA ILE A 103 31.19 25.34 21.89
C ILE A 103 32.36 24.67 22.64
N GLU A 104 32.46 24.88 23.96
CA GLU A 104 33.56 24.31 24.76
C GLU A 104 33.52 22.78 24.80
N ASN A 105 32.33 22.20 24.94
CA ASN A 105 32.22 20.75 25.02
C ASN A 105 32.44 20.08 23.65
N THR A 106 31.84 20.60 22.58
CA THR A 106 32.06 20.06 21.21
C THR A 106 33.53 20.09 20.81
N ALA A 107 34.31 21.07 21.30
CA ALA A 107 35.74 21.21 20.98
C ALA A 107 36.70 20.30 21.78
N ARG A 108 36.29 19.70 22.92
CA ARG A 108 37.20 18.97 23.83
C ARG A 108 36.86 17.50 24.04
N VAL A 109 35.58 17.17 24.28
CA VAL A 109 35.12 15.80 24.54
C VAL A 109 33.70 15.69 24.00
N ALA A 110 33.46 14.77 23.06
CA ALA A 110 32.16 14.59 22.41
C ALA A 110 31.02 14.54 23.45
N LEU A 111 30.01 15.40 23.25
CA LEU A 111 28.76 15.36 24.00
C LEU A 111 28.02 14.06 23.66
N PRO A 112 27.26 13.47 24.60
CA PRO A 112 26.26 12.46 24.25
C PRO A 112 25.30 13.05 23.20
N PRO A 113 24.98 12.34 22.11
CA PRO A 113 24.19 12.89 21.00
C PRO A 113 22.86 13.52 21.41
N ILE A 114 22.17 12.98 22.41
CA ILE A 114 20.89 13.53 22.88
C ILE A 114 21.01 14.88 23.59
N GLU A 115 22.12 15.10 24.30
CA GLU A 115 22.37 16.39 24.95
C GLU A 115 22.70 17.45 23.89
N GLU A 116 23.36 17.05 22.81
CA GLU A 116 23.60 17.91 21.65
C GLU A 116 22.25 18.32 21.00
N PHE A 117 21.36 17.36 20.72
CA PHE A 117 20.04 17.62 20.14
C PHE A 117 19.23 18.63 20.96
N ARG A 118 19.19 18.42 22.29
CA ARG A 118 18.49 19.30 23.23
C ARG A 118 19.11 20.69 23.30
N ALA A 119 20.43 20.79 23.24
CA ALA A 119 21.11 22.07 23.25
C ALA A 119 20.81 22.90 21.99
N PHE A 120 20.82 22.27 20.81
CA PHE A 120 20.42 22.93 19.57
C PHE A 120 18.94 23.36 19.58
N ALA A 121 18.04 22.53 20.08
CA ALA A 121 16.62 22.90 20.23
C ALA A 121 16.42 24.07 21.20
N LYS A 122 17.20 24.13 22.30
CA LYS A 122 17.14 25.23 23.28
C LYS A 122 17.69 26.53 22.71
N LEU A 123 18.77 26.47 21.93
CA LEU A 123 19.32 27.64 21.24
C LEU A 123 18.32 28.22 20.24
N ALA A 124 17.60 27.36 19.51
CA ALA A 124 16.59 27.79 18.56
C ALA A 124 15.30 28.36 19.18
N ALA A 125 15.09 28.16 20.48
CA ALA A 125 13.97 28.76 21.20
C ALA A 125 14.24 30.25 21.54
N ASP A 126 15.48 30.71 21.41
CA ASP A 126 15.85 32.12 21.56
C ASP A 126 15.49 32.90 20.28
N PRO A 127 14.59 33.90 20.32
CA PRO A 127 14.20 34.69 19.15
C PRO A 127 15.38 35.42 18.46
N ALA A 128 16.50 35.61 19.16
CA ALA A 128 17.70 36.26 18.63
C ALA A 128 18.67 35.31 17.90
N MET A 129 18.38 33.99 17.87
CA MET A 129 19.25 32.95 17.30
C MET A 129 18.56 32.22 16.16
N ASP A 130 18.69 32.73 14.94
CA ASP A 130 18.28 31.99 13.75
C ASP A 130 19.31 30.90 13.34
N THR A 131 18.92 30.01 12.44
CA THR A 131 19.79 28.91 11.98
C THR A 131 21.11 29.37 11.39
N ALA A 132 21.15 30.55 10.74
CA ALA A 132 22.35 31.12 10.14
C ALA A 132 23.32 31.63 11.21
N ALA A 133 22.81 32.33 12.23
CA ALA A 133 23.57 32.81 13.37
C ALA A 133 24.19 31.64 14.14
N ILE A 134 23.41 30.58 14.39
CA ILE A 134 23.90 29.37 15.06
C ILE A 134 25.00 28.71 14.19
N ALA A 135 24.75 28.49 12.90
CA ALA A 135 25.74 27.85 12.01
C ALA A 135 27.09 28.58 11.99
N HIS A 136 27.05 29.92 11.87
CA HIS A 136 28.24 30.77 11.90
C HIS A 136 29.01 30.65 13.21
N ARG A 137 28.31 30.70 14.35
CA ARG A 137 28.92 30.63 15.69
C ARG A 137 29.55 29.27 15.99
N PHE A 138 28.94 28.20 15.50
CA PHE A 138 29.41 26.82 15.70
C PHE A 138 30.36 26.32 14.61
N GLY A 139 30.66 27.12 13.58
CA GLY A 139 31.53 26.73 12.47
C GLY A 139 30.98 25.54 11.68
N THR A 140 29.66 25.42 11.59
CA THR A 140 28.97 24.32 10.90
C THR A 140 28.03 24.85 9.83
N THR A 141 27.33 23.96 9.12
CA THR A 141 26.38 24.35 8.07
C THR A 141 24.99 24.58 8.66
N GLU A 142 24.20 25.48 8.07
CA GLU A 142 22.79 25.65 8.45
C GLU A 142 21.97 24.36 8.31
N LYS A 143 22.31 23.50 7.34
CA LYS A 143 21.69 22.18 7.16
C LYS A 143 21.95 21.30 8.38
N HIS A 144 23.18 21.30 8.90
CA HIS A 144 23.53 20.58 10.12
C HIS A 144 22.74 21.12 11.33
N VAL A 145 22.67 22.44 11.50
CA VAL A 145 21.90 23.06 12.59
C VAL A 145 20.42 22.66 12.52
N ARG A 146 19.80 22.74 11.32
CA ARG A 146 18.40 22.32 11.11
C ARG A 146 18.15 20.86 11.47
N ARG A 147 19.07 19.96 11.11
CA ARG A 147 19.01 18.54 11.49
C ARG A 147 19.05 18.37 13.01
N GLN A 148 20.01 18.99 13.69
CA GLN A 148 20.16 18.88 15.14
C GLN A 148 18.94 19.43 15.89
N MET A 149 18.40 20.57 15.43
CA MET A 149 17.16 21.13 15.96
C MET A 149 15.97 20.18 15.76
N ARG A 150 15.83 19.59 14.57
CA ARG A 150 14.77 18.63 14.27
C ARG A 150 14.83 17.42 15.18
N LEU A 151 16.03 16.87 15.43
CA LEU A 151 16.23 15.75 16.35
C LEU A 151 15.86 16.14 17.80
N GLY A 152 16.20 17.36 18.23
CA GLY A 152 15.82 17.84 19.56
C GLY A 152 14.31 18.08 19.73
N GLN A 153 13.56 18.12 18.64
CA GLN A 153 12.10 18.30 18.60
C GLN A 153 11.33 17.02 18.28
N VAL A 154 12.00 15.87 18.16
CA VAL A 154 11.33 14.58 18.04
C VAL A 154 10.50 14.30 19.30
N HIS A 155 9.35 13.61 19.16
CA HIS A 155 8.41 13.36 20.24
C HIS A 155 9.11 12.84 21.52
N PRO A 156 8.81 13.38 22.73
CA PRO A 156 9.55 13.09 23.96
C PRO A 156 9.74 11.59 24.25
N ALA A 157 8.70 10.78 24.03
CA ALA A 157 8.76 9.33 24.25
C ALA A 157 9.85 8.63 23.40
N ILE A 158 10.11 9.11 22.19
CA ILE A 158 11.15 8.57 21.30
C ILE A 158 12.53 8.97 21.83
N LEU A 159 12.68 10.23 22.25
CA LEU A 159 13.93 10.75 22.81
C LEU A 159 14.29 10.09 24.15
N GLU A 160 13.31 9.72 24.97
CA GLU A 160 13.53 8.96 26.20
C GLU A 160 14.13 7.57 25.92
N VAL A 161 13.60 6.85 24.92
CA VAL A 161 14.14 5.55 24.50
C VAL A 161 15.56 5.71 23.93
N TYR A 162 15.81 6.76 23.14
CA TYR A 162 17.15 7.08 22.64
C TYR A 162 18.13 7.41 23.77
N ALA A 163 17.71 8.17 24.78
CA ALA A 163 18.53 8.51 25.95
C ALA A 163 18.98 7.26 26.72
N ALA A 164 18.10 6.25 26.79
CA ALA A 164 18.36 4.97 27.43
C ALA A 164 19.17 4.00 26.55
N ALA A 165 19.72 4.46 25.41
CA ALA A 165 20.43 3.65 24.42
C ALA A 165 19.59 2.50 23.82
N GLY A 166 18.25 2.58 23.89
CA GLY A 166 17.32 1.60 23.32
C GLY A 166 16.95 1.86 21.86
N MET A 167 17.53 2.88 21.23
CA MET A 167 17.26 3.26 19.84
C MET A 167 18.55 3.76 19.18
N SER A 168 18.74 3.46 17.89
CA SER A 168 19.88 3.98 17.13
C SER A 168 19.65 5.44 16.72
N ARG A 169 20.75 6.16 16.43
CA ARG A 169 20.66 7.53 15.91
C ARG A 169 19.86 7.59 14.60
N ASP A 170 20.11 6.65 13.69
CA ASP A 170 19.45 6.58 12.38
C ASP A 170 17.93 6.44 12.50
N ALA A 171 17.45 5.76 13.55
CA ALA A 171 16.03 5.62 13.84
C ALA A 171 15.40 6.93 14.32
N VAL A 172 16.08 7.67 15.20
CA VAL A 172 15.65 9.01 15.62
C VAL A 172 15.66 9.97 14.44
N GLU A 173 16.67 9.87 13.56
CA GLU A 173 16.71 10.61 12.29
C GLU A 173 15.54 10.27 11.36
N ALA A 174 15.14 8.99 11.31
CA ALA A 174 13.97 8.58 10.55
C ALA A 174 12.66 9.17 11.13
N TYR A 175 12.48 9.22 12.45
CA TYR A 175 11.34 9.94 13.05
C TYR A 175 11.40 11.44 12.81
N GLY A 176 12.62 12.00 12.80
CA GLY A 176 12.88 13.40 12.48
C GLY A 176 12.57 13.78 11.02
N SER A 177 12.34 12.81 10.13
CA SER A 177 11.94 13.08 8.73
C SER A 177 10.63 13.87 8.61
N THR A 178 9.82 13.90 9.68
CA THR A 178 8.64 14.78 9.79
C THR A 178 8.63 15.59 11.08
N ALA A 179 8.03 16.78 11.08
CA ALA A 179 7.83 17.62 12.27
C ALA A 179 6.55 17.25 13.03
N ASP A 180 5.67 16.45 12.42
CA ASP A 180 4.40 16.04 13.00
C ASP A 180 4.64 15.04 14.15
N GLN A 181 4.73 15.57 15.38
CA GLN A 181 4.91 14.77 16.59
C GLN A 181 3.77 13.78 16.83
N ALA A 182 2.54 14.04 16.36
CA ALA A 182 1.43 13.11 16.50
C ALA A 182 1.58 11.93 15.55
N LEU A 183 2.04 12.16 14.32
CA LEU A 183 2.44 11.08 13.42
C LEU A 183 3.66 10.33 13.92
N GLN A 184 4.71 11.04 14.39
CA GLN A 184 5.87 10.41 15.01
C GLN A 184 5.44 9.48 16.14
N HIS A 185 4.55 9.93 17.03
CA HIS A 185 4.05 9.12 18.13
C HIS A 185 3.21 7.94 17.64
N ARG A 186 2.32 8.11 16.65
CA ARG A 186 1.56 6.99 16.06
C ARG A 186 2.48 5.94 15.43
N VAL A 187 3.47 6.38 14.64
CA VAL A 187 4.46 5.48 14.03
C VAL A 187 5.36 4.90 15.13
N PHE A 188 5.70 5.64 16.17
CA PHE A 188 6.46 5.16 17.31
C PHE A 188 5.72 4.05 18.05
N GLU A 189 4.44 4.22 18.38
CA GLU A 189 3.63 3.18 19.01
C GLU A 189 3.45 1.97 18.08
N ALA A 190 3.27 2.19 16.77
CA ALA A 190 3.19 1.10 15.79
C ALA A 190 4.52 0.33 15.62
N GLN A 191 5.67 1.02 15.60
CA GLN A 191 7.00 0.40 15.49
C GLN A 191 7.46 -0.20 16.83
N ARG A 192 7.02 0.38 17.96
CA ARG A 192 7.24 -0.15 19.32
C ARG A 192 6.52 -1.48 19.50
N ALA A 193 5.34 -1.66 18.90
CA ALA A 193 4.65 -2.95 18.83
C ALA A 193 5.41 -3.99 17.99
N GLY A 194 6.22 -3.55 17.02
CA GLY A 194 7.05 -4.40 16.13
C GLY A 194 8.50 -4.61 16.59
N GLY A 195 8.83 -4.32 17.86
CA GLY A 195 10.12 -4.69 18.47
C GLY A 195 11.36 -3.91 18.01
N TYR A 196 11.35 -3.27 16.83
CA TYR A 196 12.50 -2.58 16.25
C TYR A 196 12.17 -1.24 15.59
N HIS A 197 12.96 -0.23 15.95
CA HIS A 197 12.92 1.08 15.33
C HIS A 197 13.91 1.14 14.15
N HIS A 198 13.65 0.41 13.07
CA HIS A 198 14.50 0.48 11.88
C HIS A 198 14.27 1.77 11.08
N ALA A 199 15.34 2.49 10.77
CA ALA A 199 15.25 3.77 10.08
C ALA A 199 14.47 3.67 8.74
N HIS A 200 14.65 2.57 8.00
CA HIS A 200 13.94 2.32 6.74
C HIS A 200 12.44 2.07 6.94
N SER A 201 12.04 1.27 7.95
CA SER A 201 10.62 0.99 8.22
C SER A 201 9.89 2.23 8.73
N ILE A 202 10.55 3.03 9.58
CA ILE A 202 10.03 4.31 10.09
C ILE A 202 9.83 5.30 8.95
N ARG A 203 10.84 5.50 8.08
CA ARG A 203 10.70 6.37 6.90
C ARG A 203 9.58 5.88 5.99
N ARG A 204 9.49 4.57 5.73
CA ARG A 204 8.41 3.99 4.93
C ARG A 204 7.04 4.22 5.57
N ALA A 205 6.88 4.04 6.87
CA ALA A 205 5.60 4.25 7.56
C ALA A 205 5.19 5.74 7.56
N ILE A 206 6.15 6.64 7.72
CA ILE A 206 5.94 8.09 7.59
C ILE A 206 5.58 8.44 6.13
N GLN A 207 6.15 7.76 5.13
CA GLN A 207 5.90 8.03 3.70
C GLN A 207 4.63 7.36 3.13
N THR A 208 4.23 6.18 3.63
CA THR A 208 3.16 5.33 3.06
C THR A 208 1.74 5.77 3.48
N SER A 209 1.59 6.86 4.23
CA SER A 209 0.28 7.46 4.54
C SER A 209 -0.47 8.04 3.32
N GLY A 210 0.07 7.88 2.11
CA GLY A 210 -0.57 8.00 0.80
C GLY A 210 0.38 7.42 -0.25
N SER A 211 -0.10 6.96 -1.41
CA SER A 211 0.77 6.54 -2.52
C SER A 211 1.67 7.73 -2.91
N ALA A 212 2.93 7.71 -2.46
CA ALA A 212 3.89 8.80 -2.70
C ALA A 212 4.07 9.08 -4.20
N TYR A 213 3.83 8.07 -5.03
CA TYR A 213 3.86 8.14 -6.49
C TYR A 213 2.72 8.99 -7.08
N ASP A 214 1.50 8.90 -6.55
CA ASP A 214 0.34 9.64 -7.05
C ASP A 214 0.36 11.11 -6.58
N LEU A 215 0.79 11.35 -5.34
CA LEU A 215 0.91 12.68 -4.76
C LEU A 215 1.99 13.53 -5.46
N ALA A 216 3.11 12.93 -5.85
CA ALA A 216 4.15 13.63 -6.61
C ALA A 216 3.65 14.09 -7.99
N LYS A 217 2.82 13.28 -8.66
CA LYS A 217 2.20 13.65 -9.95
C LYS A 217 1.19 14.78 -9.81
N MET A 218 0.35 14.73 -8.77
CA MET A 218 -0.59 15.81 -8.49
C MET A 218 0.12 17.14 -8.25
N LEU A 219 1.17 17.14 -7.42
CA LEU A 219 1.95 18.35 -7.10
C LEU A 219 2.64 18.93 -8.33
N ARG A 220 3.09 18.08 -9.25
CA ARG A 220 3.68 18.52 -10.51
C ARG A 220 2.66 19.21 -11.43
N LEU A 221 1.40 18.76 -11.46
CA LEU A 221 0.34 19.38 -12.26
C LEU A 221 -0.16 20.70 -11.64
N VAL A 222 -0.43 20.68 -10.33
CA VAL A 222 -0.88 21.86 -9.58
C VAL A 222 0.21 22.94 -9.52
N GLY A 223 1.46 22.52 -9.44
CA GLY A 223 2.60 23.39 -9.22
C GLY A 223 2.84 23.62 -7.72
N ARG A 224 4.12 23.70 -7.35
CA ARG A 224 4.55 23.88 -5.96
C ARG A 224 4.00 25.17 -5.35
N ASP A 225 4.06 26.27 -6.08
CA ASP A 225 3.68 27.59 -5.57
C ASP A 225 2.16 27.71 -5.37
N ALA A 226 1.37 27.09 -6.23
CA ALA A 226 -0.09 27.05 -6.08
C ALA A 226 -0.50 26.19 -4.88
N TYR A 227 0.14 25.02 -4.70
CA TYR A 227 -0.08 24.18 -3.52
C TYR A 227 0.29 24.90 -2.23
N VAL A 228 1.46 25.54 -2.17
CA VAL A 228 1.90 26.29 -0.99
C VAL A 228 1.02 27.53 -0.74
N GLY A 229 0.64 28.24 -1.80
CA GLY A 229 -0.24 29.42 -1.71
C GLY A 229 -1.63 29.10 -1.17
N ALA A 230 -2.14 27.88 -1.37
CA ALA A 230 -3.40 27.41 -0.80
C ALA A 230 -3.30 26.89 0.64
N GLY A 231 -2.16 27.12 1.31
CA GLY A 231 -1.89 26.61 2.65
C GLY A 231 -1.36 25.17 2.68
N GLY A 232 -1.03 24.60 1.52
CA GLY A 232 -0.30 23.34 1.43
C GLY A 232 1.11 23.47 1.99
N ALA A 233 1.61 22.40 2.61
CA ALA A 233 2.98 22.35 3.11
C ALA A 233 3.73 21.18 2.48
N ILE A 234 4.97 21.43 2.06
CA ILE A 234 5.92 20.41 1.62
C ILE A 234 7.00 20.36 2.66
N GLU A 235 7.20 19.18 3.21
CA GLU A 235 8.25 18.92 4.16
C GLU A 235 9.37 18.15 3.48
N GLU A 236 10.57 18.73 3.45
CA GLU A 236 11.76 18.03 2.99
C GLU A 236 12.26 17.10 4.09
N ASP A 237 12.59 15.85 3.74
CA ASP A 237 13.31 14.98 4.66
C ASP A 237 14.71 15.56 4.89
N LEU A 238 14.90 16.19 6.04
CA LEU A 238 16.18 16.81 6.39
C LEU A 238 17.32 15.78 6.43
N PHE A 239 17.04 14.48 6.55
CA PHE A 239 18.01 13.40 6.72
C PHE A 239 18.21 12.54 5.45
N ALA A 240 17.40 12.72 4.41
CA ALA A 240 17.54 12.02 3.12
C ALA A 240 17.45 13.01 1.95
N ASP A 241 18.46 13.02 1.08
CA ASP A 241 18.50 13.97 -0.03
C ASP A 241 17.41 13.65 -1.08
N GLY A 242 16.63 14.67 -1.45
CA GLY A 242 15.63 14.60 -2.52
C GLY A 242 14.29 13.96 -2.15
N GLN A 243 14.09 13.53 -0.91
CA GLN A 243 12.79 13.01 -0.45
C GLN A 243 11.94 14.13 0.14
N VAL A 244 10.74 14.33 -0.41
CA VAL A 244 9.78 15.33 0.05
C VAL A 244 8.46 14.67 0.40
N ARG A 245 7.87 15.11 1.50
CA ARG A 245 6.57 14.70 2.00
C ARG A 245 5.55 15.81 1.75
N ILE A 246 4.40 15.44 1.22
CA ILE A 246 3.26 16.33 1.06
C ILE A 246 2.44 16.26 2.35
N VAL A 247 2.42 17.35 3.11
CA VAL A 247 1.81 17.39 4.45
C VAL A 247 0.28 17.46 4.39
N HIS A 248 -0.28 18.09 3.35
CA HIS A 248 -1.72 18.29 3.16
C HIS A 248 -2.19 17.64 1.84
N PRO A 249 -2.25 16.30 1.76
CA PRO A 249 -2.64 15.60 0.55
C PRO A 249 -4.08 15.91 0.10
N GLY A 250 -4.98 16.24 1.03
CA GLY A 250 -6.35 16.67 0.72
C GLY A 250 -6.37 17.99 -0.08
N THR A 251 -5.69 19.02 0.42
CA THR A 251 -5.55 20.32 -0.28
C THR A 251 -4.91 20.16 -1.65
N LEU A 252 -3.92 19.28 -1.78
CA LEU A 252 -3.32 18.99 -3.07
C LEU A 252 -4.32 18.30 -4.02
N GLY A 253 -5.12 17.37 -3.52
CA GLY A 253 -6.20 16.73 -4.26
C GLY A 253 -7.23 17.75 -4.75
N ASP A 254 -7.68 18.66 -3.89
CA ASP A 254 -8.66 19.69 -4.23
C ASP A 254 -8.15 20.61 -5.34
N LEU A 255 -6.91 21.08 -5.24
CA LEU A 255 -6.27 21.89 -6.28
C LEU A 255 -6.03 21.13 -7.57
N TYR A 256 -5.69 19.84 -7.47
CA TYR A 256 -5.50 18.98 -8.62
C TYR A 256 -6.80 18.85 -9.43
N PHE A 257 -7.91 18.56 -8.76
CA PHE A 257 -9.22 18.51 -9.43
C PHE A 257 -9.66 19.88 -9.95
N ALA A 258 -9.46 20.96 -9.20
CA ALA A 258 -9.78 22.31 -9.67
C ALA A 258 -9.01 22.70 -10.94
N ARG A 259 -7.72 22.33 -11.02
CA ARG A 259 -6.89 22.60 -12.20
C ARG A 259 -7.34 21.76 -13.41
N ILE A 260 -7.74 20.52 -13.19
CA ILE A 260 -8.31 19.66 -14.23
C ILE A 260 -9.61 20.27 -14.80
N GLU A 261 -10.51 20.78 -13.93
CA GLU A 261 -11.74 21.43 -14.37
C GLU A 261 -11.48 22.74 -15.15
N GLU A 262 -10.45 23.52 -14.77
CA GLU A 262 -10.05 24.72 -15.52
C GLU A 262 -9.57 24.37 -16.95
N GLU A 263 -8.76 23.32 -17.09
CA GLU A 263 -8.28 22.88 -18.41
C GLU A 263 -9.40 22.27 -19.25
N LYS A 264 -10.34 21.55 -18.62
CA LYS A 264 -11.58 21.09 -19.27
C LYS A 264 -12.38 22.27 -19.83
N ALA A 265 -12.54 23.35 -19.07
CA ALA A 265 -13.25 24.54 -19.53
C ALA A 265 -12.59 25.21 -20.75
N LYS A 266 -11.25 25.24 -20.84
CA LYS A 266 -10.52 25.78 -22.00
C LYS A 266 -10.72 24.93 -23.25
N ILE A 267 -10.77 23.61 -23.10
CA ILE A 267 -11.04 22.69 -24.22
C ILE A 267 -12.47 22.89 -24.72
N LEU A 268 -13.44 23.02 -23.81
CA LEU A 268 -14.84 23.32 -24.14
C LEU A 268 -15.01 24.67 -24.84
N ASP A 269 -14.27 25.71 -24.44
CA ASP A 269 -14.32 27.04 -25.05
C ASP A 269 -13.68 27.08 -26.45
N ALA A 270 -12.63 26.29 -26.68
CA ALA A 270 -11.96 26.20 -27.98
C ALA A 270 -12.75 25.40 -29.02
N VAL A 271 -13.60 24.45 -28.58
CA VAL A 271 -14.39 23.57 -29.48
C VAL A 271 -15.84 23.43 -29.00
N PRO A 272 -16.62 24.54 -28.93
CA PRO A 272 -17.92 24.57 -28.26
C PRO A 272 -19.03 23.77 -28.96
N ALA A 273 -18.82 23.40 -30.24
CA ALA A 273 -19.80 22.69 -31.06
C ALA A 273 -19.66 21.15 -31.03
N CYS A 274 -18.58 20.62 -30.42
CA CYS A 274 -18.19 19.22 -30.61
C CYS A 274 -17.67 18.51 -29.36
N VAL A 275 -17.96 18.97 -28.14
CA VAL A 275 -17.50 18.29 -26.92
C VAL A 275 -18.67 18.09 -25.96
N SER A 276 -19.07 16.83 -25.73
CA SER A 276 -20.19 16.50 -24.83
C SER A 276 -19.74 16.15 -23.41
N GLU A 277 -18.59 15.50 -23.23
CA GLU A 277 -18.08 15.16 -21.90
C GLU A 277 -16.55 15.00 -21.85
N VAL A 278 -15.94 15.42 -20.73
CA VAL A 278 -14.52 15.17 -20.40
C VAL A 278 -14.50 14.51 -19.02
N GLU A 279 -14.20 13.21 -18.99
CA GLU A 279 -14.17 12.40 -17.77
C GLU A 279 -12.73 12.21 -17.27
N THR A 280 -12.51 12.36 -15.96
CA THR A 280 -11.22 12.14 -15.32
C THR A 280 -11.27 10.87 -14.47
N ILE A 281 -10.57 9.82 -14.93
CA ILE A 281 -10.36 8.60 -14.16
C ILE A 281 -9.10 8.80 -13.31
N ALA A 282 -9.16 8.39 -12.04
CA ALA A 282 -8.21 8.52 -10.93
C ALA A 282 -6.70 8.82 -11.23
N PRO A 283 -5.92 9.35 -10.26
CA PRO A 283 -4.51 9.75 -10.43
C PRO A 283 -3.56 8.66 -10.97
N SER A 284 -3.86 7.39 -10.68
CA SER A 284 -3.11 6.22 -11.14
C SER A 284 -3.58 5.68 -12.50
N TRP A 285 -4.72 6.16 -12.99
CA TRP A 285 -5.37 5.81 -14.25
C TRP A 285 -5.80 7.07 -14.98
N SER A 286 -4.91 8.06 -15.08
CA SER A 286 -5.17 9.26 -15.86
C SER A 286 -5.32 8.84 -17.32
N ARG A 287 -6.55 8.67 -17.77
CA ARG A 287 -6.91 8.60 -19.17
C ARG A 287 -8.13 9.52 -19.25
N ALA A 288 -7.93 10.77 -19.66
CA ALA A 288 -9.06 11.63 -19.94
C ALA A 288 -9.64 11.20 -21.29
N ARG A 289 -10.91 10.82 -21.30
CA ARG A 289 -11.65 10.53 -22.53
C ARG A 289 -12.34 11.84 -22.94
N VAL A 290 -12.05 12.31 -24.15
CA VAL A 290 -12.74 13.44 -24.77
C VAL A 290 -13.59 12.85 -25.89
N GLU A 291 -14.91 12.93 -25.75
CA GLU A 291 -15.83 12.46 -26.78
C GLU A 291 -16.28 13.63 -27.64
N PHE A 292 -16.10 13.48 -28.96
CA PHE A 292 -16.58 14.45 -29.92
C PHE A 292 -17.95 14.02 -30.44
N GLU A 293 -18.97 14.81 -30.11
CA GLU A 293 -20.32 14.60 -30.64
C GLU A 293 -20.83 15.89 -31.28
N PRO A 294 -21.43 15.84 -32.47
CA PRO A 294 -22.01 17.02 -33.04
C PRO A 294 -23.31 17.36 -32.33
N VAL A 295 -23.45 18.62 -31.92
CA VAL A 295 -24.72 19.14 -31.39
C VAL A 295 -25.54 19.70 -32.55
N LEU A 296 -26.57 18.97 -32.99
CA LEU A 296 -27.55 19.48 -33.97
C LEU A 296 -28.17 20.79 -33.45
N THR A 297 -28.31 21.79 -34.32
CA THR A 297 -28.99 23.05 -33.97
C THR A 297 -30.44 22.79 -33.56
N ASP A 298 -31.05 23.69 -32.80
CA ASP A 298 -32.45 23.54 -32.37
C ASP A 298 -33.41 23.36 -33.56
N GLU A 299 -33.13 24.05 -34.67
CA GLU A 299 -33.89 23.98 -35.91
C GLU A 299 -33.70 22.62 -36.62
N GLN A 300 -32.46 22.12 -36.71
CA GLN A 300 -32.19 20.77 -37.24
C GLN A 300 -32.77 19.66 -36.36
N ARG A 301 -32.75 19.81 -35.03
CA ARG A 301 -33.38 18.88 -34.08
C ARG A 301 -34.90 18.90 -34.18
N ALA A 302 -35.50 20.06 -34.42
CA ALA A 302 -36.94 20.18 -34.66
C ALA A 302 -37.32 19.54 -36.00
N ARG A 303 -36.56 19.82 -37.06
CA ARG A 303 -36.80 19.28 -38.40
C ARG A 303 -36.60 17.76 -38.48
N ARG A 304 -35.58 17.22 -37.81
CA ARG A 304 -35.37 15.76 -37.69
C ARG A 304 -36.55 15.08 -37.01
N ARG A 305 -37.04 15.64 -35.90
CA ARG A 305 -38.23 15.12 -35.21
C ARG A 305 -39.48 15.16 -36.09
N GLU A 306 -39.70 16.24 -36.83
CA GLU A 306 -40.81 16.35 -37.77
C GLU A 306 -40.73 15.30 -38.90
N ILE A 307 -39.52 15.03 -39.39
CA ILE A 307 -39.26 13.98 -40.39
C ILE A 307 -39.55 12.59 -39.80
N ASP A 308 -39.04 12.28 -38.61
CA ASP A 308 -39.23 10.99 -37.94
C ASP A 308 -40.73 10.74 -37.66
N GLU A 309 -41.44 11.72 -37.09
CA GLU A 309 -42.90 11.66 -36.86
C GLU A 309 -43.69 11.45 -38.16
N ARG A 310 -43.26 12.11 -39.25
CA ARG A 310 -43.90 11.96 -40.56
C ARG A 310 -43.67 10.57 -41.16
N CYS A 311 -42.47 10.01 -41.01
CA CYS A 311 -42.13 8.66 -41.45
C CYS A 311 -42.92 7.61 -40.67
N ASP A 312 -43.06 7.75 -39.35
CA ASP A 312 -43.84 6.83 -38.51
C ASP A 312 -45.32 6.81 -38.92
N VAL A 313 -45.92 7.98 -39.16
CA VAL A 313 -47.32 8.08 -39.63
C VAL A 313 -47.51 7.41 -41.00
N ILE A 314 -46.52 7.51 -41.89
CA ILE A 314 -46.57 6.84 -43.19
C ILE A 314 -46.39 5.32 -43.02
N HIS A 315 -45.49 4.89 -42.14
CA HIS A 315 -45.23 3.48 -41.84
C HIS A 315 -46.47 2.79 -41.25
N ASP A 316 -47.11 3.41 -40.27
CA ASP A 316 -48.36 2.93 -39.65
C ASP A 316 -49.49 2.79 -40.68
N ARG A 317 -49.59 3.75 -41.63
CA ARG A 317 -50.55 3.68 -42.74
C ARG A 317 -50.25 2.53 -43.68
N LEU A 318 -48.99 2.30 -44.02
CA LEU A 318 -48.57 1.19 -44.89
C LEU A 318 -48.82 -0.17 -44.23
N GLU A 319 -48.63 -0.27 -42.91
CA GLU A 319 -48.90 -1.48 -42.13
C GLU A 319 -50.40 -1.80 -42.07
N GLN A 320 -51.26 -0.78 -41.96
CA GLN A 320 -52.72 -0.93 -42.00
C GLN A 320 -53.27 -1.36 -43.37
N ILE A 321 -52.50 -1.19 -44.44
CA ILE A 321 -52.87 -1.57 -45.82
C ILE A 321 -52.47 -3.03 -46.14
N ALA A 322 -51.70 -3.70 -45.26
CA ALA A 322 -51.17 -5.04 -45.50
C ALA A 322 -52.19 -6.21 -45.40
N GLU A 323 -53.49 -5.95 -45.14
CA GLU A 323 -54.56 -6.93 -45.38
C GLU A 323 -55.12 -6.78 -46.80
N PRO A 324 -54.95 -7.78 -47.71
CA PRO A 324 -55.37 -7.62 -49.09
C PRO A 324 -56.88 -7.83 -49.20
N ALA A 325 -57.63 -6.75 -49.45
CA ALA A 325 -59.03 -6.88 -49.85
C ALA A 325 -59.47 -5.99 -51.03
N ASP A 326 -58.70 -4.98 -51.45
CA ASP A 326 -59.20 -4.05 -52.49
C ASP A 326 -58.09 -3.50 -53.42
N GLU A 327 -58.23 -3.72 -54.73
CA GLU A 327 -57.29 -3.28 -55.78
C GLU A 327 -57.17 -1.75 -55.88
N GLY A 328 -58.15 -0.99 -55.36
CA GLY A 328 -58.11 0.47 -55.28
C GLY A 328 -57.11 1.05 -54.27
N ILE A 329 -56.67 0.25 -53.28
CA ILE A 329 -55.75 0.71 -52.22
C ILE A 329 -54.28 0.60 -52.67
N VAL A 330 -53.97 -0.34 -53.56
CA VAL A 330 -52.62 -0.57 -54.11
C VAL A 330 -52.07 0.69 -54.82
N ALA A 331 -52.95 1.49 -55.44
CA ALA A 331 -52.57 2.73 -56.14
C ALA A 331 -52.08 3.86 -55.19
N ASN A 332 -52.47 3.86 -53.91
CA ASN A 332 -52.00 4.85 -52.92
C ASN A 332 -50.68 4.44 -52.25
N VAL A 333 -50.35 3.14 -52.25
CA VAL A 333 -49.09 2.61 -51.71
C VAL A 333 -47.89 2.98 -52.59
N GLU A 334 -48.08 3.10 -53.90
CA GLU A 334 -47.02 3.54 -54.84
C GLU A 334 -46.58 5.01 -54.63
N GLY A 335 -47.39 5.85 -54.00
CA GLY A 335 -47.10 7.27 -53.77
C GLY A 335 -46.39 7.59 -52.45
N ASP A 336 -46.59 6.76 -51.42
CA ASP A 336 -46.07 7.00 -50.06
C ASP A 336 -44.60 6.56 -49.90
N GLN A 337 -44.19 5.48 -50.59
CA GLN A 337 -42.81 4.98 -50.60
C GLN A 337 -41.76 6.04 -51.04
N PRO A 338 -41.94 6.79 -52.15
CA PRO A 338 -40.99 7.82 -52.56
C PRO A 338 -41.00 9.09 -51.68
N GLU A 339 -42.04 9.31 -50.86
CA GLU A 339 -42.04 10.39 -49.84
C GLU A 339 -41.15 10.01 -48.66
N VAL A 340 -41.26 8.77 -48.17
CA VAL A 340 -40.39 8.24 -47.09
C VAL A 340 -38.93 8.23 -47.53
N GLU A 341 -38.63 7.75 -48.74
CA GLU A 341 -37.26 7.77 -49.28
C GLU A 341 -36.69 9.19 -49.34
N ARG A 342 -37.51 10.19 -49.71
CA ARG A 342 -37.08 11.60 -49.76
C ARG A 342 -36.83 12.18 -48.36
N LEU A 343 -37.70 11.86 -47.40
CA LEU A 343 -37.60 12.34 -46.02
C LEU A 343 -36.42 11.70 -45.30
N LEU A 344 -36.19 10.40 -45.46
CA LEU A 344 -34.99 9.72 -44.97
C LEU A 344 -33.73 10.30 -45.61
N ALA A 345 -33.74 10.59 -46.92
CA ALA A 345 -32.61 11.26 -47.58
C ALA A 345 -32.41 12.72 -47.11
N GLU A 346 -33.43 13.39 -46.57
CA GLU A 346 -33.30 14.71 -45.92
C GLU A 346 -32.71 14.56 -44.51
N ARG A 347 -33.16 13.57 -43.74
CA ARG A 347 -32.60 13.22 -42.43
C ARG A 347 -31.12 12.85 -42.53
N ASP A 348 -30.77 11.97 -43.47
CA ASP A 348 -29.41 11.52 -43.70
C ASP A 348 -28.50 12.69 -44.14
N ARG A 349 -29.05 13.70 -44.84
CA ARG A 349 -28.33 14.94 -45.14
C ARG A 349 -28.09 15.80 -43.91
N ILE A 350 -29.09 15.95 -43.02
CA ILE A 350 -28.94 16.66 -41.74
C ILE A 350 -27.89 15.97 -40.86
N GLU A 351 -27.87 14.64 -40.85
CA GLU A 351 -26.87 13.84 -40.11
C GLU A 351 -25.48 13.96 -40.75
N ALA A 352 -25.36 13.91 -42.07
CA ALA A 352 -24.08 14.11 -42.77
C ALA A 352 -23.52 15.54 -42.59
N GLU A 353 -24.37 16.57 -42.56
CA GLU A 353 -23.96 17.94 -42.24
C GLU A 353 -23.44 18.06 -40.80
N SER A 354 -24.09 17.37 -39.86
CA SER A 354 -23.69 17.26 -38.46
C SER A 354 -22.32 16.57 -38.31
N GLU A 355 -22.14 15.43 -38.97
CA GLU A 355 -20.87 14.69 -39.01
C GLU A 355 -19.74 15.52 -39.63
N ALA A 356 -20.01 16.24 -40.73
CA ALA A 356 -19.02 17.12 -41.37
C ALA A 356 -18.52 18.25 -40.46
N ILE A 357 -19.35 18.71 -39.50
CA ILE A 357 -18.97 19.70 -38.49
C ILE A 357 -18.01 19.07 -37.47
N VAL A 358 -18.26 17.84 -37.00
CA VAL A 358 -17.33 17.10 -36.13
C VAL A 358 -16.00 16.88 -36.83
N ASP A 359 -16.06 16.37 -38.05
CA ASP A 359 -14.89 16.12 -38.90
C ASP A 359 -14.09 17.41 -39.13
N GLY A 360 -14.78 18.54 -39.30
CA GLY A 360 -14.17 19.87 -39.46
C GLY A 360 -13.53 20.38 -38.18
N ALA A 361 -14.17 20.17 -37.02
CA ALA A 361 -13.62 20.51 -35.71
C ALA A 361 -12.43 19.63 -35.36
N GLU A 362 -12.49 18.33 -35.65
CA GLU A 362 -11.39 17.37 -35.49
C GLU A 362 -10.19 17.73 -36.38
N LYS A 363 -10.43 18.30 -37.58
CA LYS A 363 -9.36 18.79 -38.48
C LYS A 363 -8.78 20.14 -38.09
N GLN A 364 -9.50 20.96 -37.33
CA GLN A 364 -8.97 22.18 -36.73
C GLN A 364 -8.10 21.88 -35.50
N LEU A 365 -8.24 20.67 -34.94
CA LEU A 365 -7.30 20.13 -33.97
C LEU A 365 -6.01 19.69 -34.67
N PRO A 366 -4.84 19.90 -34.05
CA PRO A 366 -3.56 19.44 -34.61
C PRO A 366 -3.51 17.90 -34.72
N ALA A 367 -2.99 17.36 -35.83
CA ALA A 367 -3.14 15.95 -36.21
C ALA A 367 -2.37 14.92 -35.34
N GLY A 368 -3.08 13.94 -34.74
CA GLY A 368 -2.57 12.79 -33.97
C GLY A 368 -3.60 12.24 -32.96
N PRO A 369 -3.48 10.99 -32.42
CA PRO A 369 -4.50 10.41 -31.54
C PRO A 369 -4.53 11.12 -30.17
N ILE A 370 -5.73 11.41 -29.68
CA ILE A 370 -5.97 12.12 -28.41
C ILE A 370 -5.69 11.18 -27.23
N VAL A 371 -4.59 11.44 -26.52
CA VAL A 371 -4.30 10.89 -25.20
C VAL A 371 -3.75 12.03 -24.34
N ALA A 372 -4.54 12.54 -23.39
CA ALA A 372 -4.03 13.46 -22.40
C ALA A 372 -3.46 12.67 -21.21
N VAL A 373 -2.13 12.49 -21.17
CA VAL A 373 -1.36 12.17 -19.94
C VAL A 373 0.02 12.81 -19.99
N ALA A 374 0.41 13.43 -18.87
CA ALA A 374 1.74 13.96 -18.64
C ALA A 374 2.81 12.83 -18.61
N VAL A 375 3.85 12.95 -19.44
CA VAL A 375 5.05 12.10 -19.36
C VAL A 375 6.30 12.98 -19.23
N GLU A 376 7.20 12.53 -18.36
CA GLU A 376 8.41 13.18 -17.85
C GLU A 376 9.56 13.20 -18.89
N GLY A 377 10.35 14.28 -18.94
CA GLY A 377 11.61 14.38 -19.69
C GLY A 377 12.63 15.25 -18.94
N GLU A 378 13.93 15.01 -19.18
CA GLU A 378 15.12 15.43 -18.39
C GLU A 378 15.35 16.94 -18.15
N GLY A 379 14.38 17.82 -18.41
CA GLY A 379 14.48 19.28 -18.24
C GLY A 379 13.30 19.95 -17.52
N GLY A 380 12.42 19.17 -16.87
CA GLY A 380 11.18 19.65 -16.25
C GLY A 380 9.93 19.11 -16.94
N LEU A 381 8.76 19.31 -16.32
CA LEU A 381 7.47 18.89 -16.88
C LEU A 381 7.15 19.77 -18.11
N GLN A 382 7.48 19.29 -19.31
CA GLN A 382 6.91 19.86 -20.53
C GLN A 382 5.56 19.19 -20.78
N LEU A 383 4.50 20.01 -20.79
CA LEU A 383 3.25 19.65 -21.46
C LEU A 383 3.58 19.52 -22.96
N ARG A 384 3.90 18.31 -23.40
CA ARG A 384 3.93 17.95 -24.80
C ARG A 384 2.70 17.12 -25.09
N GLY A 385 1.76 17.68 -25.85
CA GLY A 385 0.84 16.85 -26.61
C GLY A 385 1.68 15.99 -27.55
N TYR A 386 1.59 14.66 -27.44
CA TYR A 386 2.29 13.76 -28.35
C TYR A 386 1.40 13.51 -29.58
N TYR A 387 1.96 13.81 -30.75
CA TYR A 387 1.37 13.60 -32.09
C TYR A 387 2.06 12.40 -32.76
N ARG A 388 1.33 11.59 -33.57
CA ARG A 388 1.90 10.43 -34.29
C ARG A 388 2.68 10.93 -35.53
N PRO A 389 3.94 10.52 -35.77
CA PRO A 389 4.68 10.95 -36.95
C PRO A 389 4.20 10.27 -38.23
N GLU A 390 4.39 10.94 -39.38
CA GLU A 390 4.29 10.31 -40.70
C GLU A 390 5.22 9.08 -40.79
N GLY A 391 4.67 7.93 -41.20
CA GLY A 391 5.43 6.71 -41.48
C GLY A 391 5.33 5.58 -40.43
N TRP A 392 4.52 5.73 -39.39
CA TRP A 392 4.28 4.64 -38.43
C TRP A 392 3.35 3.58 -39.02
N ARG A 393 3.80 2.32 -39.16
CA ARG A 393 2.97 1.17 -39.54
C ARG A 393 2.55 0.40 -38.29
N GLU A 394 1.27 0.02 -38.22
CA GLU A 394 0.79 -0.98 -37.27
C GLU A 394 1.53 -2.29 -37.49
N ASP A 395 2.29 -2.71 -36.49
CA ASP A 395 2.64 -4.12 -36.38
C ASP A 395 1.33 -4.86 -36.11
N ALA A 396 0.85 -5.57 -37.13
CA ALA A 396 -0.21 -6.54 -37.04
C ALA A 396 0.21 -7.67 -36.09
N GLY A 397 0.04 -7.43 -34.79
CA GLY A 397 0.11 -8.44 -33.74
C GLY A 397 -1.20 -9.19 -33.65
N ALA A 398 -1.30 -10.30 -34.38
CA ALA A 398 -1.92 -11.60 -34.08
C ALA A 398 -3.24 -11.78 -33.27
N ASP A 399 -3.94 -10.74 -32.78
CA ASP A 399 -4.94 -10.94 -31.70
C ASP A 399 -6.38 -10.52 -32.06
N GLY A 400 -6.72 -10.40 -33.35
CA GLY A 400 -8.14 -10.29 -33.80
C GLY A 400 -8.93 -9.04 -33.35
N THR A 401 -8.27 -8.02 -32.80
CA THR A 401 -8.90 -6.82 -32.22
C THR A 401 -9.59 -5.89 -33.23
N GLY A 402 -9.22 -5.93 -34.52
CA GLY A 402 -9.84 -5.12 -35.57
C GLY A 402 -11.32 -5.45 -35.84
N ALA A 403 -11.73 -6.71 -35.64
CA ALA A 403 -13.12 -7.12 -35.83
C ALA A 403 -14.05 -6.66 -34.68
N VAL A 404 -13.51 -6.54 -33.46
CA VAL A 404 -14.25 -6.16 -32.24
C VAL A 404 -14.58 -4.66 -32.21
N VAL A 405 -13.70 -3.83 -32.79
CA VAL A 405 -13.93 -2.37 -32.90
C VAL A 405 -15.03 -2.05 -33.91
N GLU A 406 -15.03 -2.73 -35.05
CA GLU A 406 -16.04 -2.54 -36.10
C GLU A 406 -17.43 -3.01 -35.65
N GLN A 407 -17.48 -4.10 -34.88
CA GLN A 407 -18.72 -4.63 -34.32
C GLN A 407 -19.33 -3.71 -33.24
N HIS A 408 -18.51 -3.12 -32.36
CA HIS A 408 -19.00 -2.13 -31.37
C HIS A 408 -19.55 -0.87 -32.04
N ARG A 409 -18.88 -0.37 -33.10
CA ARG A 409 -19.34 0.80 -33.86
C ARG A 409 -20.69 0.54 -34.55
N SER A 410 -20.89 -0.66 -35.09
CA SER A 410 -22.17 -1.08 -35.69
C SER A 410 -23.29 -1.21 -34.65
N ILE A 411 -23.00 -1.74 -33.46
CA ILE A 411 -23.98 -1.86 -32.37
C ILE A 411 -24.39 -0.48 -31.81
N GLU A 412 -23.42 0.42 -31.69
CA GLU A 412 -23.67 1.80 -31.25
C GLU A 412 -24.53 2.56 -32.27
N ALA A 413 -24.23 2.42 -33.57
CA ALA A 413 -25.05 3.01 -34.64
C ALA A 413 -26.50 2.48 -34.63
N ALA A 414 -26.71 1.19 -34.38
CA ALA A 414 -28.05 0.62 -34.22
C ALA A 414 -28.78 1.18 -32.99
N ALA A 415 -28.11 1.31 -31.84
CA ALA A 415 -28.72 1.92 -30.64
C ALA A 415 -29.10 3.40 -30.84
N LYS A 416 -28.32 4.14 -31.64
CA LYS A 416 -28.65 5.52 -32.04
C LYS A 416 -29.87 5.55 -32.96
N ALA A 417 -29.96 4.62 -33.93
CA ALA A 417 -31.06 4.53 -34.89
C ALA A 417 -32.38 4.05 -34.25
N ASP A 418 -32.35 2.98 -33.45
CA ASP A 418 -33.54 2.31 -32.92
C ASP A 418 -34.14 3.01 -31.70
N HIS A 419 -33.34 3.77 -30.96
CA HIS A 419 -33.74 4.37 -29.68
C HIS A 419 -33.45 5.88 -29.57
N GLY A 420 -32.94 6.51 -30.63
CA GLY A 420 -32.67 7.95 -30.68
C GLY A 420 -31.64 8.45 -29.67
N LEU A 421 -30.77 7.57 -29.16
CA LEU A 421 -29.74 7.91 -28.17
C LEU A 421 -28.55 8.62 -28.82
N THR A 422 -27.86 9.50 -28.09
CA THR A 422 -26.51 9.99 -28.46
C THR A 422 -25.44 9.07 -27.87
N SER A 423 -24.18 9.13 -28.33
CA SER A 423 -23.04 8.38 -27.78
C SER A 423 -22.80 8.71 -26.30
N ALA A 424 -22.85 10.00 -25.91
CA ALA A 424 -22.77 10.37 -24.48
C ALA A 424 -23.95 9.81 -23.68
N ALA A 425 -25.16 9.81 -24.24
CA ALA A 425 -26.33 9.20 -23.61
C ALA A 425 -26.18 7.67 -23.49
N ILE A 426 -25.56 7.01 -24.47
CA ILE A 426 -25.28 5.57 -24.44
C ILE A 426 -24.34 5.24 -23.27
N ASP A 427 -23.23 5.95 -23.11
CA ASP A 427 -22.29 5.68 -22.02
C ASP A 427 -22.87 6.03 -20.64
N ALA A 428 -23.59 7.16 -20.51
CA ALA A 428 -24.32 7.51 -19.29
C ALA A 428 -25.39 6.47 -18.90
N VAL A 429 -26.15 5.95 -19.88
CA VAL A 429 -27.17 4.90 -19.65
C VAL A 429 -26.52 3.58 -19.28
N ARG A 430 -25.38 3.21 -19.88
CA ARG A 430 -24.62 1.98 -19.52
C ARG A 430 -24.12 2.04 -18.07
N ILE A 431 -23.56 3.19 -17.65
CA ILE A 431 -23.14 3.42 -16.26
C ILE A 431 -24.33 3.35 -15.32
N THR A 432 -25.42 4.06 -15.65
CA THR A 432 -26.64 4.09 -14.86
C THR A 432 -27.25 2.70 -14.71
N ARG A 433 -27.31 1.90 -15.78
CA ARG A 433 -27.80 0.51 -15.77
C ARG A 433 -26.97 -0.38 -14.84
N ARG A 434 -25.63 -0.23 -14.85
CA ARG A 434 -24.75 -0.93 -13.90
C ARG A 434 -25.04 -0.52 -12.45
N MET A 435 -25.18 0.78 -12.19
CA MET A 435 -25.48 1.29 -10.83
C MET A 435 -26.84 0.84 -10.31
N ILE A 436 -27.87 0.77 -11.17
CA ILE A 436 -29.19 0.24 -10.82
C ILE A 436 -29.09 -1.22 -10.40
N LEU A 437 -28.35 -2.06 -11.15
CA LEU A 437 -28.12 -3.46 -10.79
C LEU A 437 -27.36 -3.59 -9.47
N GLN A 438 -26.30 -2.79 -9.28
CA GLN A 438 -25.53 -2.77 -8.04
C GLN A 438 -26.42 -2.40 -6.84
N ALA A 439 -27.23 -1.35 -6.97
CA ALA A 439 -28.16 -0.92 -5.92
C ALA A 439 -29.21 -1.99 -5.60
N ALA A 440 -29.69 -2.74 -6.61
CA ALA A 440 -30.67 -3.81 -6.41
C ALA A 440 -30.10 -5.06 -5.72
N LEU A 441 -28.77 -5.25 -5.75
CA LEU A 441 -28.09 -6.37 -5.07
C LEU A 441 -27.73 -6.04 -3.62
N LEU A 442 -27.62 -4.75 -3.27
CA LEU A 442 -27.34 -4.30 -1.91
C LEU A 442 -28.61 -4.32 -1.07
N ASP A 443 -28.67 -5.23 -0.09
CA ASP A 443 -29.77 -5.30 0.86
C ASP A 443 -29.71 -4.07 1.79
N GLY A 444 -30.67 -3.14 1.67
CA GLY A 444 -30.66 -1.93 2.50
C GLY A 444 -31.34 -0.66 1.96
N THR A 445 -31.91 -0.65 0.75
CA THR A 445 -32.83 0.43 0.38
C THR A 445 -34.27 -0.01 0.66
N GLU A 446 -34.96 0.66 1.59
CA GLU A 446 -36.38 0.39 1.90
C GLU A 446 -37.29 0.47 0.65
N ALA A 447 -36.82 1.11 -0.43
CA ALA A 447 -37.52 1.24 -1.69
C ALA A 447 -37.44 0.00 -2.63
N VAL A 448 -36.44 -0.88 -2.49
CA VAL A 448 -36.16 -1.96 -3.48
C VAL A 448 -35.71 -3.29 -2.85
N ALA A 449 -35.85 -3.48 -1.54
CA ALA A 449 -35.46 -4.75 -0.89
C ALA A 449 -36.15 -5.96 -1.57
N LYS A 450 -35.36 -6.78 -2.29
CA LYS A 450 -35.83 -7.99 -2.97
C LYS A 450 -35.45 -9.22 -2.16
N PRO A 451 -36.41 -10.00 -1.66
CA PRO A 451 -36.13 -11.31 -1.07
C PRO A 451 -35.29 -12.16 -2.03
N GLY A 452 -34.14 -12.64 -1.57
CA GLY A 452 -33.23 -13.47 -2.38
C GLY A 452 -32.12 -12.72 -3.13
N ALA A 453 -32.02 -11.39 -3.02
CA ALA A 453 -30.94 -10.61 -3.65
C ALA A 453 -29.54 -11.10 -3.25
N PHE A 454 -29.34 -11.47 -1.97
CA PHE A 454 -28.09 -12.07 -1.49
C PHE A 454 -27.73 -13.37 -2.23
N GLN A 455 -28.70 -14.27 -2.43
CA GLN A 455 -28.48 -15.54 -3.13
C GLN A 455 -28.12 -15.29 -4.59
N ILE A 456 -28.83 -14.37 -5.26
CA ILE A 456 -28.55 -14.00 -6.65
C ILE A 456 -27.14 -13.40 -6.78
N ALA A 457 -26.75 -12.51 -5.86
CA ALA A 457 -25.42 -11.93 -5.85
C ALA A 457 -24.32 -12.99 -5.67
N ASN A 458 -24.52 -13.90 -4.70
CA ASN A 458 -23.60 -15.00 -4.44
C ASN A 458 -23.50 -15.95 -5.63
N ASP A 459 -24.64 -16.33 -6.23
CA ASP A 459 -24.66 -17.23 -7.36
C ASP A 459 -23.98 -16.61 -8.59
N PHE A 460 -24.23 -15.34 -8.87
CA PHE A 460 -23.57 -14.62 -9.96
C PHE A 460 -22.05 -14.52 -9.78
N LEU A 461 -21.59 -14.24 -8.54
CA LEU A 461 -20.16 -14.21 -8.22
C LEU A 461 -19.49 -15.57 -8.42
N VAL A 462 -20.09 -16.65 -7.92
CA VAL A 462 -19.56 -18.01 -8.04
C VAL A 462 -19.56 -18.47 -9.50
N PHE A 463 -20.66 -18.24 -10.22
CA PHE A 463 -20.81 -18.60 -11.63
C PHE A 463 -19.74 -17.94 -12.50
N THR A 464 -19.61 -16.60 -12.40
CA THR A 464 -18.65 -15.84 -13.21
C THR A 464 -17.20 -16.21 -12.90
N THR A 465 -16.87 -16.45 -11.63
CA THR A 465 -15.54 -16.92 -11.21
C THR A 465 -15.20 -18.27 -11.86
N LEU A 466 -16.11 -19.25 -11.80
CA LEU A 466 -15.86 -20.58 -12.36
C LEU A 466 -15.89 -20.61 -13.89
N ARG A 467 -16.76 -19.85 -14.56
CA ARG A 467 -16.76 -19.73 -16.03
C ARG A 467 -15.48 -19.07 -16.54
N ASN A 468 -14.97 -18.06 -15.84
CA ASN A 468 -13.69 -17.44 -16.19
C ASN A 468 -12.50 -18.42 -16.02
N LEU A 469 -12.47 -19.18 -14.91
CA LEU A 469 -11.35 -20.08 -14.59
C LEU A 469 -11.38 -21.42 -15.35
N LEU A 470 -12.56 -22.04 -15.52
CA LEU A 470 -12.71 -23.39 -16.06
C LEU A 470 -13.11 -23.41 -17.54
N ALA A 471 -14.00 -22.49 -17.95
CA ALA A 471 -14.45 -22.38 -19.35
C ALA A 471 -13.64 -21.35 -20.16
N ARG A 472 -12.70 -20.64 -19.50
CA ARG A 472 -11.86 -19.59 -20.11
C ARG A 472 -12.66 -18.47 -20.76
N GLU A 473 -13.88 -18.22 -20.25
CA GLU A 473 -14.70 -17.10 -20.69
C GLU A 473 -14.03 -15.78 -20.32
N THR A 474 -14.05 -14.82 -21.25
CA THR A 474 -13.47 -13.50 -20.97
C THR A 474 -14.32 -12.73 -19.98
N SER A 475 -13.69 -11.91 -19.14
CA SER A 475 -14.42 -11.06 -18.18
C SER A 475 -15.39 -10.11 -18.88
N ALA A 476 -15.06 -9.68 -20.11
CA ALA A 476 -15.95 -8.89 -20.96
C ALA A 476 -17.22 -9.64 -21.37
N ALA A 477 -17.11 -10.90 -21.80
CA ALA A 477 -18.26 -11.74 -22.14
C ALA A 477 -19.19 -11.99 -20.94
N LEU A 478 -18.60 -12.10 -19.74
CA LEU A 478 -19.32 -12.30 -18.48
C LEU A 478 -19.89 -11.00 -17.88
N GLY A 479 -19.55 -9.82 -18.42
CA GLY A 479 -19.97 -8.54 -17.88
C GLY A 479 -19.38 -8.18 -16.52
N VAL A 480 -18.17 -8.68 -16.21
CA VAL A 480 -17.47 -8.46 -14.94
C VAL A 480 -16.06 -7.88 -15.14
N HIS A 481 -15.49 -7.29 -14.09
CA HIS A 481 -14.07 -6.96 -14.08
C HIS A 481 -13.23 -8.24 -13.91
N ALA A 482 -12.04 -8.25 -14.53
CA ALA A 482 -11.10 -9.34 -14.36
C ALA A 482 -10.63 -9.43 -12.90
N LEU A 483 -10.69 -10.63 -12.32
CA LEU A 483 -9.98 -10.90 -11.07
C LEU A 483 -8.47 -10.91 -11.37
N PRO A 484 -7.61 -10.31 -10.50
CA PRO A 484 -6.16 -10.41 -10.64
C PRO A 484 -5.75 -11.89 -10.73
N GLN A 485 -5.00 -12.24 -11.78
CA GLN A 485 -4.84 -13.61 -12.26
C GLN A 485 -4.07 -14.59 -11.35
N MET A 486 -4.53 -15.84 -11.46
CA MET A 486 -3.86 -17.15 -11.57
C MET A 486 -2.90 -17.67 -10.50
N ILE A 487 -3.28 -18.84 -9.96
CA ILE A 487 -2.40 -19.82 -9.32
C ILE A 487 -1.26 -20.18 -10.29
N HIS A 488 -0.09 -19.56 -10.10
CA HIS A 488 1.15 -19.98 -10.74
C HIS A 488 1.90 -20.91 -9.79
N ASP A 489 1.48 -22.17 -9.75
CA ASP A 489 2.33 -23.22 -9.18
C ASP A 489 3.38 -23.64 -10.21
N ASP A 490 4.60 -23.84 -9.73
CA ASP A 490 5.67 -24.43 -10.51
C ASP A 490 5.24 -25.82 -11.02
N ALA A 491 5.33 -26.03 -12.34
CA ALA A 491 4.93 -27.27 -12.97
C ALA A 491 5.70 -28.50 -12.44
N ALA A 492 6.98 -28.32 -12.07
CA ALA A 492 7.78 -29.38 -11.47
C ALA A 492 7.30 -29.74 -10.07
N VAL A 493 6.85 -28.74 -9.28
CA VAL A 493 6.27 -28.99 -7.95
C VAL A 493 4.91 -29.68 -8.08
N ARG A 494 4.06 -29.25 -9.02
CA ARG A 494 2.75 -29.88 -9.28
C ARG A 494 2.89 -31.34 -9.71
N GLU A 495 3.81 -31.62 -10.63
CA GLU A 495 4.06 -32.98 -11.12
C GLU A 495 4.52 -33.92 -10.00
N GLN A 496 5.31 -33.42 -9.05
CA GLN A 496 5.75 -34.20 -7.90
C GLN A 496 4.66 -34.41 -6.84
N LEU A 497 3.61 -33.58 -6.83
CA LEU A 497 2.55 -33.64 -5.83
C LEU A 497 1.27 -34.30 -6.34
N LYS A 498 1.17 -34.60 -7.64
CA LYS A 498 -0.03 -35.11 -8.32
C LYS A 498 -0.68 -36.33 -7.65
N ASP A 499 0.12 -37.13 -6.95
CA ASP A 499 -0.31 -38.36 -6.29
C ASP A 499 -0.73 -38.17 -4.81
N HIS A 500 -0.78 -36.94 -4.30
CA HIS A 500 -1.35 -36.68 -2.97
C HIS A 500 -2.89 -36.72 -3.00
N ALA A 501 -3.49 -37.26 -1.94
CA ALA A 501 -4.94 -37.45 -1.84
C ALA A 501 -5.73 -36.13 -1.90
N CYS A 502 -5.21 -35.04 -1.31
CA CYS A 502 -5.81 -33.71 -1.38
C CYS A 502 -5.90 -33.20 -2.82
N LEU A 503 -4.82 -33.31 -3.59
CA LEU A 503 -4.78 -32.89 -5.00
C LEU A 503 -5.68 -33.76 -5.87
N ARG A 504 -5.72 -35.07 -5.66
CA ARG A 504 -6.67 -35.96 -6.36
C ARG A 504 -8.12 -35.60 -6.05
N SER A 505 -8.43 -35.27 -4.79
CA SER A 505 -9.79 -34.90 -4.38
C SER A 505 -10.24 -33.60 -5.03
N VAL A 506 -9.38 -32.58 -5.02
CA VAL A 506 -9.64 -31.30 -5.70
C VAL A 506 -9.72 -31.51 -7.22
N ALA A 507 -8.82 -32.28 -7.83
CA ALA A 507 -8.84 -32.57 -9.26
C ALA A 507 -10.10 -33.32 -9.69
N ALA A 508 -10.56 -34.31 -8.91
CA ALA A 508 -11.82 -35.01 -9.17
C ALA A 508 -13.03 -34.06 -9.11
N CYS A 509 -13.05 -33.15 -8.13
CA CYS A 509 -14.08 -32.12 -8.03
C CYS A 509 -14.05 -31.16 -9.23
N LEU A 510 -12.86 -30.74 -9.66
CA LEU A 510 -12.68 -29.86 -10.83
C LEU A 510 -13.13 -30.55 -12.12
N LEU A 511 -12.79 -31.82 -12.32
CA LEU A 511 -13.26 -32.61 -13.46
C LEU A 511 -14.77 -32.72 -13.47
N SER A 512 -15.38 -33.04 -12.32
CA SER A 512 -16.84 -33.11 -12.19
C SER A 512 -17.53 -31.76 -12.45
N ALA A 513 -16.89 -30.64 -12.10
CA ALA A 513 -17.42 -29.31 -12.33
C ALA A 513 -17.25 -28.85 -13.78
N LYS A 514 -16.14 -29.24 -14.45
CA LYS A 514 -15.85 -28.87 -15.83
C LYS A 514 -16.91 -29.38 -16.81
N ASP A 515 -17.48 -30.55 -16.52
CA ASP A 515 -18.51 -31.17 -17.36
C ASP A 515 -19.94 -30.77 -16.94
N ALA A 516 -20.10 -29.89 -15.94
CA ALA A 516 -21.41 -29.46 -15.49
C ALA A 516 -22.14 -28.73 -16.63
N ALA A 517 -23.45 -28.99 -16.77
CA ALA A 517 -24.23 -28.46 -17.88
C ALA A 517 -24.23 -26.92 -17.93
N TRP A 518 -24.24 -26.24 -16.77
CA TRP A 518 -24.13 -24.77 -16.68
C TRP A 518 -22.71 -24.23 -16.95
N ILE A 519 -21.68 -25.09 -16.96
CA ILE A 519 -20.31 -24.74 -17.38
C ILE A 519 -20.14 -24.93 -18.89
N THR A 520 -20.77 -25.95 -19.49
CA THR A 520 -20.61 -26.29 -20.91
C THR A 520 -21.63 -25.61 -21.82
N GLU A 521 -22.73 -25.10 -21.26
CA GLU A 521 -23.75 -24.35 -22.01
C GLU A 521 -23.15 -23.06 -22.61
N PRO A 522 -23.19 -22.91 -23.95
CA PRO A 522 -22.67 -21.72 -24.64
C PRO A 522 -23.52 -20.47 -24.40
N ASP A 523 -24.84 -20.59 -24.22
CA ASP A 523 -25.68 -19.42 -23.88
C ASP A 523 -25.49 -19.05 -22.40
N LEU A 524 -24.80 -17.93 -22.16
CA LEU A 524 -24.51 -17.44 -20.81
C LEU A 524 -25.76 -17.15 -19.97
N GLN A 525 -26.86 -16.74 -20.61
CA GLN A 525 -28.10 -16.49 -19.90
C GLN A 525 -28.73 -17.80 -19.43
N ALA A 526 -28.85 -18.78 -20.32
CA ALA A 526 -29.35 -20.12 -20.00
C ALA A 526 -28.45 -20.82 -18.98
N ALA A 527 -27.13 -20.73 -19.15
CA ALA A 527 -26.13 -21.27 -18.23
C ALA A 527 -26.28 -20.69 -16.82
N PHE A 528 -26.43 -19.38 -16.69
CA PHE A 528 -26.62 -18.74 -15.39
C PHE A 528 -27.96 -19.11 -14.74
N ALA A 529 -29.03 -19.23 -15.53
CA ALA A 529 -30.33 -19.69 -15.04
C ALA A 529 -30.24 -21.14 -14.52
N MET A 530 -29.62 -22.04 -15.28
CA MET A 530 -29.37 -23.43 -14.87
C MET A 530 -28.57 -23.51 -13.56
N PHE A 531 -27.55 -22.67 -13.39
CA PHE A 531 -26.78 -22.61 -12.14
C PHE A 531 -27.62 -22.06 -10.99
N SER A 532 -28.33 -20.95 -11.19
CA SER A 532 -29.15 -20.29 -10.17
C SER A 532 -30.30 -21.18 -9.70
N GLU A 533 -30.85 -22.02 -10.57
CA GLU A 533 -31.91 -22.98 -10.24
C GLU A 533 -31.38 -24.32 -9.72
N ALA A 534 -30.07 -24.57 -9.81
CA ALA A 534 -29.48 -25.83 -9.38
C ALA A 534 -29.74 -26.08 -7.88
N PRO A 535 -29.83 -27.34 -7.43
CA PRO A 535 -30.01 -27.63 -6.01
C PRO A 535 -28.97 -26.94 -5.12
N ALA A 536 -29.37 -26.55 -3.89
CA ALA A 536 -28.50 -25.80 -2.98
C ALA A 536 -27.16 -26.51 -2.71
N HIS A 537 -27.12 -27.84 -2.70
CA HIS A 537 -25.89 -28.61 -2.56
C HIS A 537 -24.94 -28.43 -3.76
N THR A 538 -25.47 -28.32 -4.98
CA THR A 538 -24.69 -28.06 -6.20
C THR A 538 -24.11 -26.65 -6.20
N ARG A 539 -24.93 -25.65 -5.84
CA ARG A 539 -24.47 -24.26 -5.72
C ARG A 539 -23.44 -24.10 -4.61
N GLY A 540 -23.67 -24.74 -3.46
CA GLY A 540 -22.71 -24.78 -2.35
C GLY A 540 -21.40 -25.46 -2.71
N PHE A 541 -21.46 -26.58 -3.45
CA PHE A 541 -20.26 -27.25 -3.99
C PHE A 541 -19.47 -26.35 -4.93
N ALA A 542 -20.15 -25.64 -5.84
CA ALA A 542 -19.52 -24.69 -6.74
C ALA A 542 -18.88 -23.51 -5.98
N ALA A 543 -19.55 -22.98 -4.95
CA ALA A 543 -19.00 -21.91 -4.12
C ALA A 543 -17.73 -22.36 -3.37
N ALA A 544 -17.72 -23.58 -2.82
CA ALA A 544 -16.55 -24.16 -2.19
C ALA A 544 -15.39 -24.34 -3.18
N LEU A 545 -15.69 -24.79 -4.40
CA LEU A 545 -14.70 -24.94 -5.47
C LEU A 545 -14.10 -23.60 -5.90
N ALA A 546 -14.94 -22.58 -6.12
CA ALA A 546 -14.51 -21.23 -6.47
C ALA A 546 -13.60 -20.64 -5.38
N THR A 547 -13.99 -20.82 -4.11
CA THR A 547 -13.19 -20.37 -2.95
C THR A 547 -11.83 -21.06 -2.92
N GLY A 548 -11.78 -22.39 -3.10
CA GLY A 548 -10.52 -23.14 -3.10
C GLY A 548 -9.56 -22.72 -4.22
N LEU A 549 -10.07 -22.31 -5.38
CA LEU A 549 -9.27 -21.86 -6.52
C LEU A 549 -8.68 -20.45 -6.38
N ILE A 550 -9.19 -19.65 -5.43
CA ILE A 550 -8.65 -18.30 -5.16
C ILE A 550 -7.74 -18.26 -3.92
N LEU A 551 -7.62 -19.36 -3.18
CA LEU A 551 -6.74 -19.44 -2.01
C LEU A 551 -5.27 -19.33 -2.44
N SER A 552 -4.51 -18.57 -1.65
CA SER A 552 -3.06 -18.43 -1.82
C SER A 552 -2.29 -19.58 -1.14
N ARG A 553 -1.01 -19.73 -1.48
CA ARG A 553 -0.14 -20.73 -0.84
C ARG A 553 0.28 -20.26 0.56
N THR A 554 0.17 -21.12 1.55
CA THR A 554 0.53 -20.84 2.94
C THR A 554 1.24 -22.01 3.60
N LEU A 555 1.96 -21.73 4.67
CA LEU A 555 2.68 -22.69 5.51
C LEU A 555 2.50 -22.27 6.96
N ALA A 556 2.20 -23.19 7.88
CA ALA A 556 2.00 -22.86 9.29
C ALA A 556 3.35 -22.62 9.98
N ALA A 557 4.01 -21.53 9.59
CA ALA A 557 5.35 -21.16 9.98
C ALA A 557 5.51 -19.64 10.04
N PRO A 558 6.48 -19.17 10.84
CA PRO A 558 6.96 -17.80 10.83
C PRO A 558 7.19 -17.24 9.46
N GLY A 559 6.63 -16.07 9.19
CA GLY A 559 6.54 -15.64 7.82
C GLY A 559 5.28 -16.24 7.18
N PHE A 560 5.37 -17.47 6.72
CA PHE A 560 4.58 -18.01 5.60
C PHE A 560 3.09 -18.32 5.86
N GLY A 561 2.53 -17.97 7.02
CA GLY A 561 1.14 -18.25 7.40
C GLY A 561 0.11 -17.21 6.95
N ASN A 562 -1.18 -17.53 7.08
CA ASN A 562 -2.29 -16.62 6.85
C ASN A 562 -3.40 -16.88 7.87
N VAL A 563 -3.66 -15.89 8.73
CA VAL A 563 -4.65 -15.98 9.81
C VAL A 563 -6.06 -16.32 9.31
N LEU A 564 -6.44 -15.90 8.10
CA LEU A 564 -7.74 -16.26 7.51
C LEU A 564 -7.79 -17.72 7.07
N HIS A 565 -6.67 -18.30 6.61
CA HIS A 565 -6.60 -19.71 6.27
C HIS A 565 -6.64 -20.59 7.52
N ASP A 566 -5.95 -20.17 8.59
CA ASP A 566 -5.98 -20.85 9.89
C ASP A 566 -7.39 -20.82 10.48
N GLN A 567 -8.06 -19.66 10.47
CA GLN A 567 -9.45 -19.52 10.90
C GLN A 567 -10.40 -20.38 10.04
N LEU A 568 -10.21 -20.42 8.72
CA LEU A 568 -11.00 -21.27 7.84
C LEU A 568 -10.80 -22.75 8.17
N GLY A 569 -9.56 -23.19 8.37
CA GLY A 569 -9.25 -24.56 8.78
C GLY A 569 -9.91 -24.93 10.11
N PHE A 570 -9.89 -24.02 11.08
CA PHE A 570 -10.58 -24.20 12.36
C PHE A 570 -12.10 -24.32 12.20
N MET A 571 -12.73 -23.43 11.41
CA MET A 571 -14.17 -23.48 11.14
C MET A 571 -14.59 -24.76 10.41
N LEU A 572 -13.70 -25.33 9.60
CA LEU A 572 -13.89 -26.61 8.93
C LEU A 572 -13.56 -27.81 9.82
N GLY A 573 -13.05 -27.60 11.03
CA GLY A 573 -12.67 -28.66 11.97
C GLY A 573 -11.45 -29.46 11.52
N LEU A 574 -10.49 -28.84 10.82
CA LEU A 574 -9.30 -29.52 10.29
C LEU A 574 -8.25 -29.78 11.39
N GLY A 575 -8.46 -30.85 12.15
CA GLY A 575 -7.48 -31.39 13.10
C GLY A 575 -6.48 -32.34 12.45
N ASP A 576 -5.59 -32.92 13.28
CA ASP A 576 -4.58 -33.87 12.81
C ASP A 576 -5.23 -35.09 12.09
N GLU A 577 -6.40 -35.56 12.54
CA GLU A 577 -7.09 -36.71 11.94
C GLU A 577 -7.67 -36.36 10.55
N GLU A 578 -8.29 -35.21 10.40
CA GLU A 578 -8.84 -34.70 9.13
C GLU A 578 -7.74 -34.39 8.12
N ILE A 579 -6.64 -33.78 8.56
CA ILE A 579 -5.47 -33.55 7.71
C ILE A 579 -4.90 -34.89 7.23
N ARG A 580 -4.84 -35.90 8.11
CA ARG A 580 -4.35 -37.25 7.73
C ARG A 580 -5.27 -37.97 6.75
N ALA A 581 -6.57 -37.69 6.79
CA ALA A 581 -7.51 -38.21 5.80
C ALA A 581 -7.25 -37.62 4.40
N LEU A 582 -6.76 -36.38 4.32
CA LEU A 582 -6.49 -35.66 3.07
C LEU A 582 -5.02 -35.73 2.62
N TRP A 583 -4.10 -36.05 3.52
CA TRP A 583 -2.67 -36.04 3.27
C TRP A 583 -1.92 -37.15 4.03
N SER A 584 -0.92 -37.73 3.38
CA SER A 584 0.01 -38.64 4.04
C SER A 584 1.46 -38.40 3.63
N PRO A 585 2.43 -38.50 4.57
CA PRO A 585 3.83 -38.36 4.24
C PRO A 585 4.28 -39.60 3.49
N ASP A 586 4.99 -39.36 2.40
CA ASP A 586 5.61 -40.37 1.56
C ASP A 586 7.13 -40.14 1.49
N ALA A 587 7.85 -41.05 0.83
CA ALA A 587 9.29 -40.92 0.68
C ALA A 587 9.67 -39.60 -0.01
N THR A 588 8.87 -39.13 -0.97
CA THR A 588 9.10 -37.88 -1.70
C THR A 588 9.02 -36.66 -0.79
N PHE A 589 8.07 -36.63 0.14
CA PHE A 589 7.99 -35.63 1.19
C PHE A 589 9.24 -35.66 2.08
N PHE A 590 9.65 -36.83 2.57
CA PHE A 590 10.84 -36.94 3.41
C PHE A 590 12.12 -36.57 2.67
N ASP A 591 12.21 -36.81 1.36
CA ASP A 591 13.37 -36.42 0.55
C ASP A 591 13.60 -34.91 0.49
N ARG A 592 12.54 -34.11 0.65
CA ARG A 592 12.61 -32.64 0.74
C ARG A 592 13.16 -32.15 2.07
N LEU A 593 13.18 -33.01 3.09
CA LEU A 593 13.74 -32.69 4.39
C LEU A 593 15.22 -33.08 4.44
N ALA A 594 16.05 -32.27 5.12
CA ALA A 594 17.41 -32.69 5.44
C ALA A 594 17.39 -33.95 6.30
N LYS A 595 18.39 -34.84 6.17
CA LYS A 595 18.45 -36.14 6.89
C LYS A 595 18.12 -36.00 8.39
N LYS A 596 18.66 -34.98 9.06
CA LYS A 596 18.42 -34.71 10.48
C LYS A 596 16.92 -34.56 10.82
N TRP A 597 16.15 -33.92 9.95
CA TRP A 597 14.72 -33.66 10.15
C TRP A 597 13.85 -34.87 9.84
N ARG A 598 14.28 -35.74 8.92
CA ARG A 598 13.61 -37.04 8.69
C ARG A 598 13.65 -37.90 9.94
N ILE A 599 14.83 -37.99 10.57
CA ILE A 599 15.03 -38.74 11.82
C ILE A 599 14.30 -38.07 12.98
N ALA A 600 14.32 -36.73 13.06
CA ALA A 600 13.60 -35.98 14.07
C ALA A 600 12.09 -36.26 14.03
N ALA A 601 11.47 -36.30 12.85
CA ALA A 601 10.06 -36.63 12.70
C ALA A 601 9.71 -37.99 13.33
N VAL A 602 10.51 -39.03 13.04
CA VAL A 602 10.31 -40.35 13.65
C VAL A 602 10.55 -40.30 15.16
N ALA A 603 11.53 -39.51 15.61
CA ALA A 603 11.88 -39.39 17.02
C ALA A 603 10.79 -38.74 17.87
N GLU A 604 9.97 -37.84 17.30
CA GLU A 604 8.78 -37.27 17.95
C GLU A 604 7.77 -38.36 18.36
N VAL A 605 7.67 -39.42 17.55
CA VAL A 605 6.78 -40.55 17.82
C VAL A 605 7.47 -41.64 18.65
N ASN A 606 8.68 -42.02 18.25
CA ASN A 606 9.47 -43.04 18.93
C ASN A 606 10.99 -42.83 18.70
N PRO A 607 11.74 -42.34 19.71
CA PRO A 607 13.17 -42.05 19.58
C PRO A 607 14.05 -43.30 19.44
N VAL A 608 13.58 -44.47 19.88
CA VAL A 608 14.32 -45.74 19.73
C VAL A 608 14.29 -46.20 18.28
N ILE A 609 13.11 -46.17 17.65
CA ILE A 609 12.95 -46.52 16.23
C ILE A 609 13.68 -45.50 15.34
N ALA A 610 13.66 -44.22 15.69
CA ALA A 610 14.42 -43.19 14.97
C ALA A 610 15.92 -43.52 14.88
N LYS A 611 16.55 -43.96 15.98
CA LYS A 611 17.96 -44.41 15.99
C LYS A 611 18.20 -45.66 15.14
N ALA A 612 17.21 -46.53 14.98
CA ALA A 612 17.32 -47.68 14.10
C ALA A 612 17.28 -47.25 12.63
N ILE A 613 16.34 -46.36 12.27
CA ILE A 613 16.22 -45.80 10.92
C ILE A 613 17.45 -44.95 10.54
N GLU A 614 18.05 -44.22 11.48
CA GLU A 614 19.24 -43.40 11.23
C GLU A 614 20.46 -44.18 10.72
N LYS A 615 20.55 -45.46 11.11
CA LYS A 615 21.63 -46.39 10.73
C LYS A 615 21.45 -47.00 9.33
N LEU A 616 20.28 -46.81 8.71
CA LEU A 616 20.05 -47.29 7.35
C LEU A 616 20.89 -46.49 6.33
N PRO A 617 21.17 -47.07 5.14
CA PRO A 617 21.78 -46.34 4.04
C PRO A 617 20.99 -45.06 3.71
N THR A 618 21.67 -43.97 3.38
CA THR A 618 21.03 -42.65 3.15
C THR A 618 19.88 -42.70 2.13
N GLY A 619 19.98 -43.54 1.10
CA GLY A 619 18.94 -43.71 0.07
C GLY A 619 17.69 -44.47 0.54
N GLU A 620 17.71 -45.11 1.70
CA GLU A 620 16.60 -45.90 2.23
C GLU A 620 15.81 -45.19 3.33
N ILE A 621 16.39 -44.15 3.93
CA ILE A 621 15.84 -43.46 5.10
C ILE A 621 14.44 -42.91 4.84
N SER A 622 14.22 -42.25 3.71
CA SER A 622 12.91 -41.64 3.38
C SER A 622 11.81 -42.69 3.21
N ARG A 623 12.13 -43.82 2.59
CA ARG A 623 11.20 -44.95 2.45
C ARG A 623 10.92 -45.62 3.80
N ALA A 624 11.92 -45.72 4.67
CA ALA A 624 11.72 -46.23 6.02
C ALA A 624 10.82 -45.29 6.85
N CYS A 625 10.99 -43.97 6.71
CA CYS A 625 10.11 -42.98 7.34
C CYS A 625 8.67 -43.11 6.82
N GLU A 626 8.45 -43.21 5.50
CA GLU A 626 7.13 -43.46 4.91
C GLU A 626 6.47 -44.71 5.51
N ARG A 627 7.17 -45.85 5.52
CA ARG A 627 6.63 -47.10 6.09
C ARG A 627 6.27 -46.93 7.57
N PHE A 628 7.14 -46.28 8.35
CA PHE A 628 6.90 -46.02 9.77
C PHE A 628 5.61 -45.21 10.00
N PHE A 629 5.39 -44.13 9.25
CA PHE A 629 4.20 -43.28 9.41
C PHE A 629 2.93 -43.87 8.76
N ARG A 630 3.06 -44.78 7.80
CA ARG A 630 1.95 -45.62 7.33
C ARG A 630 1.53 -46.61 8.41
N ALA A 631 2.50 -47.15 9.15
CA ALA A 631 2.32 -48.10 10.24
C ALA A 631 1.40 -49.28 9.83
N ASP A 632 1.61 -49.83 8.64
CA ASP A 632 0.96 -51.06 8.19
C ASP A 632 1.53 -52.29 8.94
N ASP A 633 0.94 -53.46 8.73
CA ASP A 633 1.31 -54.67 9.48
C ASP A 633 2.74 -55.14 9.21
N ASP A 634 3.31 -54.78 8.05
CA ASP A 634 4.71 -55.03 7.73
C ASP A 634 5.62 -54.06 8.49
N ALA A 635 5.33 -52.76 8.48
CA ALA A 635 6.08 -51.75 9.23
C ALA A 635 6.03 -52.01 10.75
N GLN A 636 4.88 -52.45 11.27
CA GLN A 636 4.74 -52.83 12.67
C GLN A 636 5.67 -53.98 13.06
N ARG A 637 5.81 -55.00 12.21
CA ARG A 637 6.73 -56.12 12.40
C ARG A 637 8.19 -55.69 12.21
N GLU A 638 8.47 -54.89 11.18
CA GLU A 638 9.81 -54.38 10.84
C GLU A 638 10.40 -53.55 11.98
N PHE A 639 9.61 -52.62 12.54
CA PHE A 639 10.08 -51.67 13.55
C PHE A 639 9.70 -52.05 14.99
N GLY A 640 8.98 -53.15 15.21
CA GLY A 640 8.51 -53.57 16.54
C GLY A 640 7.58 -52.55 17.19
N MET A 641 6.62 -52.01 16.43
CA MET A 641 5.75 -50.92 16.90
C MET A 641 4.68 -51.44 17.87
N MET A 642 4.62 -50.86 19.06
CA MET A 642 3.55 -51.12 20.03
C MET A 642 2.27 -50.35 19.64
N PRO A 643 1.07 -50.76 20.10
CA PRO A 643 -0.20 -50.11 19.72
C PRO A 643 -0.24 -48.59 19.91
N GLY A 644 0.40 -48.07 20.97
CA GLY A 644 0.53 -46.63 21.20
C GLY A 644 1.40 -45.92 20.15
N THR A 645 2.51 -46.55 19.73
CA THR A 645 3.38 -46.04 18.66
C THR A 645 2.66 -46.07 17.31
N VAL A 646 1.90 -47.12 17.02
CA VAL A 646 1.08 -47.22 15.80
C VAL A 646 0.05 -46.10 15.74
N THR A 647 -0.66 -45.88 16.83
CA THR A 647 -1.68 -44.82 16.92
C THR A 647 -1.07 -43.44 16.71
N HIS A 648 0.05 -43.15 17.37
CA HIS A 648 0.74 -41.87 17.23
C HIS A 648 1.32 -41.70 15.81
N ALA A 649 1.99 -42.70 15.26
CA ALA A 649 2.53 -42.66 13.90
C ALA A 649 1.43 -42.38 12.85
N ARG A 650 0.26 -43.02 12.98
CA ARG A 650 -0.87 -42.81 12.07
C ARG A 650 -1.51 -41.43 12.18
N ARG A 651 -1.41 -40.78 13.34
CA ARG A 651 -1.94 -39.43 13.59
C ARG A 651 -0.93 -38.30 13.39
N TRP A 652 0.34 -38.63 13.20
CA TRP A 652 1.39 -37.62 13.13
C TRP A 652 1.23 -36.72 11.89
N VAL A 653 1.14 -35.41 12.15
CA VAL A 653 1.14 -34.34 11.15
C VAL A 653 2.29 -33.38 11.49
N PRO A 654 3.12 -32.97 10.51
CA PRO A 654 4.12 -31.94 10.73
C PRO A 654 3.46 -30.64 11.16
N ALA A 655 4.04 -29.92 12.12
CA ALA A 655 3.47 -28.68 12.66
C ALA A 655 3.15 -27.64 11.57
N TYR A 656 3.94 -27.56 10.51
CA TYR A 656 3.78 -26.61 9.42
C TYR A 656 2.63 -26.93 8.43
N LEU A 657 1.96 -28.08 8.57
CA LEU A 657 0.74 -28.43 7.84
C LEU A 657 -0.54 -28.26 8.68
N ARG A 658 -0.42 -27.94 9.98
CA ARG A 658 -1.57 -27.77 10.88
C ARG A 658 -2.19 -26.39 10.70
N PHE A 659 -3.50 -26.31 10.88
CA PHE A 659 -4.20 -25.04 11.05
C PHE A 659 -4.19 -24.71 12.54
N ILE A 660 -3.47 -23.66 12.92
CA ILE A 660 -3.22 -23.36 14.33
C ILE A 660 -4.34 -22.47 14.85
N GLU A 661 -4.96 -22.85 15.97
CA GLU A 661 -5.79 -21.93 16.76
C GLU A 661 -4.86 -20.82 17.27
N THR A 662 -4.76 -19.75 16.49
CA THR A 662 -3.98 -18.60 16.87
C THR A 662 -4.90 -17.71 17.70
N GLU A 663 -4.62 -17.58 19.00
CA GLU A 663 -4.62 -16.21 19.55
C GLU A 663 -3.71 -15.42 18.61
N ALA A 664 -4.26 -14.43 17.90
CA ALA A 664 -3.65 -13.68 16.80
C ALA A 664 -2.11 -13.72 16.85
N GLY A 665 -1.55 -14.73 16.17
CA GLY A 665 -0.12 -14.92 16.11
C GLY A 665 0.43 -14.04 14.99
N PRO A 666 1.64 -13.49 15.14
CA PRO A 666 2.15 -12.52 14.20
C PRO A 666 2.14 -13.07 12.75
N THR A 667 1.54 -12.35 11.81
CA THR A 667 1.58 -12.57 10.35
C THR A 667 3.01 -12.59 9.79
N LEU A 668 3.19 -12.84 8.48
CA LEU A 668 4.52 -12.85 7.84
C LEU A 668 5.34 -11.60 8.17
N TYR A 669 4.65 -10.47 8.16
CA TYR A 669 5.17 -9.14 8.45
C TYR A 669 5.63 -8.95 9.90
N GLU A 670 5.07 -9.74 10.79
CA GLU A 670 5.06 -9.54 12.24
C GLU A 670 6.08 -10.53 12.86
N ARG A 671 6.48 -11.57 12.11
CA ARG A 671 7.61 -12.47 12.43
C ARG A 671 8.93 -12.05 11.79
N MET A 672 8.90 -11.29 10.69
CA MET A 672 10.06 -10.49 10.26
C MET A 672 10.48 -9.44 11.31
N ALA A 673 9.58 -9.10 12.25
CA ALA A 673 9.85 -8.23 13.38
C ALA A 673 10.44 -8.96 14.61
N ASP A 674 10.21 -10.28 14.74
CA ASP A 674 10.74 -11.14 15.82
C ASP A 674 12.13 -11.74 15.50
N GLU A 675 12.50 -11.89 14.22
CA GLU A 675 13.86 -12.35 13.84
C GLU A 675 14.94 -11.35 14.25
N ASP A 676 14.62 -10.05 14.25
CA ASP A 676 15.50 -9.04 14.84
C ASP A 676 15.66 -9.24 16.37
N ALA A 677 14.65 -9.81 17.07
CA ALA A 677 14.68 -10.09 18.53
C ALA A 677 15.59 -11.27 18.92
N GLY A 678 15.96 -12.12 17.95
CA GLY A 678 16.84 -13.27 18.14
C GLY A 678 18.34 -12.93 18.16
N GLU A 679 18.79 -11.93 17.40
CA GLU A 679 20.21 -11.56 17.34
C GLU A 679 20.71 -10.86 18.62
N GLY A 680 19.79 -10.29 19.43
CA GLY A 680 20.09 -9.70 20.74
C GLY A 680 20.33 -10.70 21.88
N ARG A 681 20.10 -12.01 21.68
CA ARG A 681 20.34 -13.05 22.70
C ARG A 681 21.60 -13.88 22.48
N ALA A 682 22.31 -13.69 21.36
CA ALA A 682 23.59 -14.37 21.08
C ALA A 682 24.83 -13.57 21.50
N ALA A 683 24.67 -12.38 22.10
CA ALA A 683 25.74 -11.57 22.67
C ALA A 683 25.56 -11.34 24.19
N ALA A 684 25.09 -12.37 24.91
CA ALA A 684 25.11 -12.44 26.38
C ALA A 684 25.79 -13.74 26.83
#